data_AF-W0J2B7-F1
#
_entry.id   AF-W0J2B7-F1
#
_cell.length_a   1.000
_cell.length_b   1.000
_cell.length_c   1.000
_cell.angle_alpha   90.00
_cell.angle_beta   90.00
_cell.angle_gamma   90.00
#
_symmetry.space_group_name_H-M   'P 1'
#
loop_
_entity.id
_entity.type
_entity.pdbx_description
1 polymer ?
#
loop_
_entity_poly.entity_id
_entity_poly.type
_entity_poly.pdbx_seq_one_letter_code
_entity_poly.pdbx_strand_id
1 'polypeptide(L)'
;MKKISSVALRLVRLCCVCGGSFLFGSGCGKEAPRPESVVAGTSVEIPEADSVHVPVRRADWRWQNESHFVVDSVVGEIASTLAALRDPERVSAVPVTVDVRERLPAEGEPLTYDVTITPGWPDGPGPWSGTLAVTGAIWDPAMYAQMARAFAAHTGVALPSADAPAPEIDARADTAFAKALAEADGPALERINRLISAQMKENLRAASIHDRAVLLLAVFALRDAAGDFTSIAPTLDRMAAQLTLAEVLGGDVTEASEAHRFANAALATLVNDQRRALALLDELEPAEGLAWAAWKRALRTRITGDYRIAPPAGQELLLLERRERYRAYAQRVDGERAWAIWEQFPERWKSMPDWFRIVRGQGTGVAIGHVLLDTGLALEENEIRTVYSLSTRGAEPAADGSRREQRTGDDAWVAALNTPPGPLIRAAVKEPGGFALRIIDWGLWADQLQRHLCHTIKGDHHFLMRQWSVPDYAEKYRSRADALFGRLRLYAFAQRENAVDQAGFDQAQKDVIVKMQATPELVPPAFWSLVRYQVRRMPLHDFMPADDIAAWRRHSPLPGTAYDPQPAYARFALDHRSDQPAVFDDLLARAPYDAGIVKRVLYFRYKENIPESAAEKLYGPVLDYDAGAVACLVKITEKDPGKNIVWLEKAAKLDPFYFYKLAEYWVAQGDAAKAEDFYEKAFAQNADSVQAANKSFWLVNRYEDTGRSAQATRLADQAGQTWSHRGLETRAWLHERREEYGQAMKFYEAIHERYDSPEPLVAAALRIRAKTGDASWAERYARIIREMSPQDPEPVTVASLGSDPPVVGMRFTGDSELLRSSGLLPTDIVVAVRGYRVWGHISYSLLRDTEFGKPIALIVWRDGAYREVVAPAVPNNLFGVGIADYKAAR
;
A
#
# COMPACT_ATOMS: atom_id res chain seq x y z
N MET A 1 22.12 21.78 15.99
CA MET A 1 20.77 21.21 16.23
C MET A 1 20.67 20.29 17.47
N LYS A 2 21.41 20.53 18.58
CA LYS A 2 21.34 19.69 19.81
C LYS A 2 20.35 20.17 20.91
N LYS A 3 19.63 21.29 20.69
CA LYS A 3 18.71 21.88 21.71
C LYS A 3 17.20 21.71 21.44
N ILE A 4 16.81 21.11 20.31
CA ILE A 4 15.38 20.98 19.94
C ILE A 4 14.80 19.62 20.39
N SER A 5 15.62 18.58 20.50
CA SER A 5 15.16 17.22 20.87
C SER A 5 14.65 17.09 22.32
N SER A 6 15.20 17.83 23.30
CA SER A 6 14.74 17.74 24.69
C SER A 6 13.50 18.60 25.00
N VAL A 7 13.09 19.48 24.07
CA VAL A 7 11.95 20.38 24.24
C VAL A 7 10.66 19.73 23.74
N ALA A 8 10.74 18.91 22.68
CA ALA A 8 9.60 18.13 22.17
C ALA A 8 9.08 17.10 23.19
N LEU A 9 9.97 16.41 23.92
CA LEU A 9 9.56 15.46 24.98
C LEU A 9 8.99 16.14 26.24
N ARG A 10 9.28 17.43 26.47
CA ARG A 10 8.73 18.20 27.59
C ARG A 10 7.40 18.88 27.25
N LEU A 11 7.18 19.26 25.99
CA LEU A 11 5.90 19.84 25.55
C LEU A 11 4.76 18.81 25.53
N VAL A 12 5.03 17.56 25.17
CA VAL A 12 4.04 16.46 25.26
C VAL A 12 3.63 16.16 26.71
N ARG A 13 4.48 16.46 27.71
CA ARG A 13 4.12 16.34 29.13
C ARG A 13 3.48 17.60 29.74
N LEU A 14 3.72 18.80 29.19
CA LEU A 14 3.19 20.05 29.76
C LEU A 14 1.75 20.35 29.30
N CYS A 15 1.35 19.93 28.10
CA CYS A 15 -0.03 20.13 27.62
C CYS A 15 -1.08 19.30 28.39
N CYS A 16 -0.67 18.32 29.18
CA CYS A 16 -1.58 17.51 30.01
C CYS A 16 -1.90 18.11 31.39
N VAL A 17 -1.35 19.28 31.77
CA VAL A 17 -1.49 19.80 33.16
C VAL A 17 -2.19 21.16 33.28
N CYS A 18 -2.49 21.88 32.20
CA CYS A 18 -3.23 23.15 32.29
C CYS A 18 -4.68 22.97 31.83
N GLY A 19 -5.58 22.81 32.81
CA GLY A 19 -7.02 22.85 32.63
C GLY A 19 -7.48 24.24 32.17
N GLY A 20 -8.28 24.26 31.10
CA GLY A 20 -8.95 25.45 30.60
C GLY A 20 -9.97 25.01 29.57
N SER A 21 -11.24 24.98 29.98
CA SER A 21 -12.40 24.61 29.18
C SER A 21 -12.46 25.39 27.86
N PHE A 22 -12.27 24.70 26.73
CA PHE A 22 -12.70 25.17 25.41
C PHE A 22 -13.25 23.98 24.61
N LEU A 23 -14.47 24.18 24.12
CA LEU A 23 -15.30 23.23 23.39
C LEU A 23 -14.59 22.78 22.09
N PHE A 24 -14.24 21.49 22.01
CA PHE A 24 -13.74 20.84 20.80
C PHE A 24 -14.71 19.73 20.40
N GLY A 25 -15.62 20.04 19.47
CA GLY A 25 -16.42 19.02 18.80
C GLY A 25 -15.56 18.24 17.82
N SER A 26 -15.28 16.96 18.11
CA SER A 26 -14.49 16.08 17.25
C SER A 26 -15.22 14.74 17.15
N GLY A 27 -15.98 14.53 16.07
CA GLY A 27 -16.66 13.26 15.82
C GLY A 27 -15.80 12.34 14.96
N CYS A 28 -15.77 11.04 15.27
CA CYS A 28 -15.49 10.06 14.23
C CYS A 28 -16.04 8.66 14.42
N GLY A 29 -16.24 8.07 13.24
CA GLY A 29 -16.70 6.72 13.02
C GLY A 29 -15.61 5.65 13.11
N LYS A 30 -16.16 4.43 13.11
CA LYS A 30 -15.56 3.10 13.18
C LYS A 30 -14.22 2.96 12.46
N GLU A 31 -13.26 2.38 13.19
CA GLU A 31 -11.99 1.86 12.67
C GLU A 31 -12.24 1.00 11.43
N ALA A 32 -11.66 1.41 10.30
CA ALA A 32 -11.48 0.52 9.17
C ALA A 32 -10.36 -0.46 9.53
N PRO A 33 -10.46 -1.76 9.16
CA PRO A 33 -9.30 -2.63 9.17
C PRO A 33 -8.17 -1.99 8.35
N ARG A 34 -6.91 -2.41 8.62
CA ARG A 34 -5.71 -2.04 7.84
C ARG A 34 -6.06 -1.90 6.36
N PRO A 35 -5.43 -1.00 5.58
CA PRO A 35 -5.56 -1.08 4.13
C PRO A 35 -4.91 -2.39 3.67
N GLU A 36 -5.65 -3.50 3.77
CA GLU A 36 -5.72 -4.40 2.64
C GLU A 36 -5.94 -3.47 1.45
N SER A 37 -5.02 -3.48 0.48
CA SER A 37 -5.32 -2.97 -0.85
C SER A 37 -6.76 -3.36 -1.16
N VAL A 38 -7.58 -2.40 -1.57
CA VAL A 38 -9.01 -2.54 -1.80
C VAL A 38 -9.27 -3.85 -2.55
N VAL A 39 -9.56 -4.91 -1.80
CA VAL A 39 -9.88 -6.24 -2.30
C VAL A 39 -10.93 -6.83 -1.39
N ALA A 40 -12.16 -6.66 -1.86
CA ALA A 40 -13.29 -7.57 -1.68
C ALA A 40 -13.82 -7.73 -0.24
N GLY A 41 -14.77 -6.86 0.10
CA GLY A 41 -15.67 -7.05 1.23
C GLY A 41 -16.90 -6.15 1.22
N THR A 42 -17.43 -5.78 0.06
CA THR A 42 -18.81 -5.35 -0.18
C THR A 42 -18.98 -5.13 -1.68
N SER A 43 -19.66 -6.07 -2.34
CA SER A 43 -20.24 -5.84 -3.65
C SER A 43 -21.39 -4.84 -3.48
N VAL A 44 -21.24 -3.65 -4.06
CA VAL A 44 -22.40 -2.89 -4.51
C VAL A 44 -22.30 -2.93 -6.02
N GLU A 45 -23.15 -3.75 -6.64
CA GLU A 45 -23.39 -3.68 -8.08
C GLU A 45 -23.77 -2.24 -8.42
N ILE A 46 -23.12 -1.69 -9.46
CA ILE A 46 -23.46 -0.37 -9.98
C ILE A 46 -24.86 -0.51 -10.56
N PRO A 47 -25.88 0.21 -10.06
CA PRO A 47 -27.16 0.28 -10.74
C PRO A 47 -26.92 1.06 -12.03
N GLU A 48 -26.80 0.37 -13.17
CA GLU A 48 -26.59 0.97 -14.51
C GLU A 48 -27.72 1.93 -14.91
N ALA A 49 -28.84 1.93 -14.18
CA ALA A 49 -30.07 2.62 -14.57
C ALA A 49 -30.06 4.15 -14.41
N ASP A 50 -29.19 4.74 -13.58
CA ASP A 50 -29.18 6.18 -13.29
C ASP A 50 -27.87 6.91 -13.66
N SER A 51 -26.90 6.22 -14.30
CA SER A 51 -25.61 6.81 -14.66
C SER A 51 -25.63 7.52 -16.01
N VAL A 52 -25.12 8.76 -16.06
CA VAL A 52 -24.89 9.46 -17.33
C VAL A 52 -23.54 9.01 -17.88
N HIS A 53 -23.57 8.31 -19.00
CA HIS A 53 -22.34 7.93 -19.69
C HIS A 53 -21.67 9.16 -20.29
N VAL A 54 -20.40 9.39 -19.96
CA VAL A 54 -19.53 10.30 -20.70
C VAL A 54 -18.84 9.47 -21.78
N PRO A 55 -19.28 9.50 -23.05
CA PRO A 55 -18.66 8.71 -24.11
C PRO A 55 -17.21 9.17 -24.33
N VAL A 56 -16.28 8.22 -24.25
CA VAL A 56 -14.85 8.45 -24.49
C VAL A 56 -14.60 8.50 -25.99
N ARG A 57 -13.91 9.55 -26.46
CA ARG A 57 -13.46 9.65 -27.85
C ARG A 57 -12.15 8.90 -28.05
N ARG A 58 -12.21 7.56 -28.18
CA ARG A 58 -11.04 6.72 -28.47
C ARG A 58 -10.26 7.13 -29.72
N ALA A 59 -10.94 7.77 -30.67
CA ALA A 59 -10.36 8.20 -31.95
C ALA A 59 -9.24 9.24 -31.81
N ASP A 60 -9.13 9.89 -30.65
CA ASP A 60 -8.15 10.97 -30.41
C ASP A 60 -6.88 10.49 -29.69
N TRP A 61 -6.79 9.22 -29.28
CA TRP A 61 -5.58 8.68 -28.65
C TRP A 61 -4.44 8.53 -29.65
N ARG A 62 -3.24 8.92 -29.22
CA ARG A 62 -2.01 8.73 -30.01
C ARG A 62 -1.69 7.24 -30.22
N TRP A 63 -1.91 6.41 -29.20
CA TRP A 63 -1.65 4.98 -29.25
C TRP A 63 -2.93 4.18 -29.10
N GLN A 64 -2.94 3.00 -29.72
CA GLN A 64 -4.09 2.09 -29.72
C GLN A 64 -4.38 1.52 -28.32
N ASN A 65 -3.32 1.29 -27.54
CA ASN A 65 -3.33 0.71 -26.19
C ASN A 65 -1.95 0.90 -25.53
N GLU A 66 -1.83 0.45 -24.27
CA GLU A 66 -0.60 0.56 -23.48
C GLU A 66 0.58 -0.20 -24.10
N SER A 67 0.37 -1.40 -24.67
CA SER A 67 1.48 -2.17 -25.24
C SER A 67 2.02 -1.54 -26.53
N HIS A 68 1.15 -0.91 -27.33
CA HIS A 68 1.58 -0.08 -28.46
C HIS A 68 2.41 1.11 -27.97
N PHE A 69 1.99 1.82 -26.92
CA PHE A 69 2.79 2.90 -26.32
C PHE A 69 4.21 2.44 -25.94
N VAL A 70 4.33 1.26 -25.30
CA VAL A 70 5.63 0.68 -24.93
C VAL A 70 6.50 0.44 -26.16
N VAL A 71 5.98 -0.27 -27.17
CA VAL A 71 6.76 -0.60 -28.39
C VAL A 71 7.16 0.67 -29.15
N ASP A 72 6.25 1.63 -29.34
CA ASP A 72 6.54 2.91 -29.98
C ASP A 72 7.66 3.66 -29.25
N SER A 73 7.61 3.71 -27.91
CA SER A 73 8.59 4.42 -27.09
C SER A 73 9.97 3.77 -27.14
N VAL A 74 10.05 2.45 -27.00
CA VAL A 74 11.32 1.70 -27.06
C VAL A 74 11.96 1.83 -28.45
N VAL A 75 11.17 1.60 -29.51
CA VAL A 75 11.64 1.72 -30.90
C VAL A 75 12.09 3.15 -31.19
N GLY A 76 11.34 4.15 -30.74
CA GLY A 76 11.68 5.56 -30.90
C GLY A 76 13.02 5.94 -30.29
N GLU A 77 13.33 5.48 -29.08
CA GLU A 77 14.61 5.75 -28.41
C GLU A 77 15.79 5.05 -29.11
N ILE A 78 15.62 3.79 -29.52
CA ILE A 78 16.63 3.03 -30.28
C ILE A 78 16.91 3.74 -31.62
N ALA A 79 15.86 4.04 -32.38
CA ALA A 79 15.97 4.62 -33.71
C ALA A 79 16.58 6.03 -33.67
N SER A 80 16.19 6.85 -32.69
CA SER A 80 16.76 8.19 -32.49
C SER A 80 18.25 8.13 -32.15
N THR A 81 18.66 7.16 -31.33
CA THR A 81 20.08 6.97 -30.98
C THR A 81 20.90 6.50 -32.17
N LEU A 82 20.41 5.50 -32.92
CA LEU A 82 21.09 5.02 -34.13
C LEU A 82 21.17 6.11 -35.21
N ALA A 83 20.11 6.92 -35.37
CA ALA A 83 20.16 8.07 -36.27
C ALA A 83 21.24 9.09 -35.85
N ALA A 84 21.36 9.39 -34.56
CA ALA A 84 22.42 10.27 -34.06
C ALA A 84 23.84 9.71 -34.29
N LEU A 85 24.01 8.38 -34.32
CA LEU A 85 25.29 7.72 -34.57
C LEU A 85 25.77 7.75 -36.02
N ARG A 86 24.86 7.95 -36.98
CA ARG A 86 25.20 8.04 -38.41
C ARG A 86 25.96 9.31 -38.74
N ASP A 87 25.52 10.44 -38.19
CA ASP A 87 26.11 11.76 -38.46
C ASP A 87 26.29 12.55 -37.15
N PRO A 88 27.40 12.31 -36.43
CA PRO A 88 27.70 12.95 -35.14
C PRO A 88 27.91 14.48 -35.23
N GLU A 89 28.17 15.02 -36.43
CA GLU A 89 28.36 16.46 -36.65
C GLU A 89 27.05 17.17 -37.01
N ARG A 90 26.07 16.46 -37.61
CA ARG A 90 24.70 16.94 -37.85
C ARG A 90 23.68 16.40 -36.85
N VAL A 91 24.08 16.19 -35.59
CA VAL A 91 23.16 15.78 -34.50
C VAL A 91 22.16 16.90 -34.14
N SER A 92 21.99 17.93 -34.97
CA SER A 92 20.81 18.76 -34.98
C SER A 92 19.57 17.88 -35.21
N ALA A 93 19.00 17.37 -34.11
CA ALA A 93 17.81 16.54 -33.98
C ALA A 93 17.21 16.09 -35.31
N VAL A 94 17.84 15.10 -35.96
CA VAL A 94 17.23 14.42 -37.11
C VAL A 94 15.91 13.86 -36.58
N PRO A 95 14.76 14.41 -36.98
CA PRO A 95 13.51 13.98 -36.41
C PRO A 95 13.28 12.55 -36.87
N VAL A 96 13.14 11.63 -35.93
CA VAL A 96 12.76 10.25 -36.23
C VAL A 96 11.27 10.13 -35.95
N THR A 97 10.52 9.70 -36.95
CA THR A 97 9.10 9.34 -36.79
C THR A 97 8.99 7.83 -36.80
N VAL A 98 8.25 7.28 -35.83
CA VAL A 98 7.93 5.85 -35.76
C VAL A 98 6.42 5.70 -35.94
N ASP A 99 6.02 4.76 -36.80
CA ASP A 99 4.64 4.28 -36.93
C ASP A 99 4.64 2.80 -36.55
N VAL A 100 3.93 2.47 -35.47
CA VAL A 100 3.76 1.10 -34.98
C VAL A 100 2.31 0.70 -35.14
N ARG A 101 2.07 -0.50 -35.68
CA ARG A 101 0.72 -1.05 -35.82
C ARG A 101 0.67 -2.47 -35.28
N GLU A 102 -0.18 -2.68 -34.29
CA GLU A 102 -0.48 -4.02 -33.78
C GLU A 102 -1.12 -4.85 -34.89
N ARG A 103 -0.56 -6.04 -35.12
CA ARG A 103 -1.17 -7.10 -35.92
C ARG A 103 -1.90 -8.03 -34.97
N LEU A 104 -3.21 -8.18 -35.16
CA LEU A 104 -4.01 -9.11 -34.38
C LEU A 104 -3.47 -10.53 -34.59
N PRO A 105 -3.00 -11.23 -33.53
CA PRO A 105 -2.44 -12.56 -33.68
C PRO A 105 -3.54 -13.57 -34.02
N ALA A 106 -3.19 -14.60 -34.80
CA ALA A 106 -4.03 -15.80 -34.83
C ALA A 106 -3.99 -16.50 -33.47
N GLU A 107 -4.98 -17.35 -33.18
CA GLU A 107 -5.04 -18.06 -31.90
C GLU A 107 -3.76 -18.89 -31.67
N GLY A 108 -3.05 -18.61 -30.57
CA GLY A 108 -1.79 -19.27 -30.22
C GLY A 108 -0.52 -18.64 -30.81
N GLU A 109 -0.61 -17.58 -31.62
CA GLU A 109 0.55 -16.86 -32.14
C GLU A 109 0.99 -15.71 -31.22
N PRO A 110 2.29 -15.34 -31.21
CA PRO A 110 2.77 -14.20 -30.44
C PRO A 110 2.19 -12.89 -30.99
N LEU A 111 1.94 -11.95 -30.07
CA LEU A 111 1.57 -10.58 -30.43
C LEU A 111 2.66 -9.97 -31.31
N THR A 112 2.27 -9.38 -32.43
CA THR A 112 3.21 -8.90 -33.45
C THR A 112 2.89 -7.47 -33.84
N TYR A 113 3.92 -6.70 -34.19
CA TYR A 113 3.81 -5.30 -34.60
C TYR A 113 4.49 -5.08 -35.94
N ASP A 114 3.81 -4.37 -36.84
CA ASP A 114 4.42 -3.78 -38.02
C ASP A 114 5.01 -2.42 -37.64
N VAL A 115 6.29 -2.24 -37.90
CA VAL A 115 7.07 -1.07 -37.48
C VAL A 115 7.60 -0.39 -38.72
N THR A 116 7.35 0.92 -38.84
CA THR A 116 7.97 1.78 -39.86
C THR A 116 8.71 2.92 -39.19
N ILE A 117 9.98 3.08 -39.52
CA ILE A 117 10.87 4.11 -38.97
C ILE A 117 11.26 5.04 -40.11
N THR A 118 10.96 6.33 -39.96
CA THR A 118 11.27 7.36 -40.94
C THR A 118 12.25 8.38 -40.35
N PRO A 119 13.55 8.30 -40.71
CA PRO A 119 14.53 9.30 -40.32
C PRO A 119 14.37 10.55 -41.18
N GLY A 120 14.34 11.73 -40.57
CA GLY A 120 14.19 13.02 -41.25
C GLY A 120 15.45 13.55 -41.95
N TRP A 121 16.30 12.68 -42.52
CA TRP A 121 17.44 13.11 -43.30
C TRP A 121 17.02 13.49 -44.73
N PRO A 122 17.39 14.68 -45.23
CA PRO A 122 17.12 15.08 -46.62
C PRO A 122 17.69 14.10 -47.66
N ASP A 123 18.88 13.55 -47.41
CA ASP A 123 19.60 12.61 -48.29
C ASP A 123 19.70 11.20 -47.67
N GLY A 124 18.72 10.81 -46.85
CA GLY A 124 18.70 9.51 -46.15
C GLY A 124 18.22 8.34 -47.01
N PRO A 125 18.38 7.08 -46.53
CA PRO A 125 17.94 5.86 -47.22
C PRO A 125 16.41 5.69 -47.29
N GLY A 126 15.62 6.71 -46.95
CA GLY A 126 14.16 6.62 -46.83
C GLY A 126 13.69 5.81 -45.60
N PRO A 127 12.39 5.50 -45.52
CA PRO A 127 11.82 4.75 -44.41
C PRO A 127 12.31 3.31 -44.39
N TRP A 128 12.51 2.77 -43.18
CA TRP A 128 12.70 1.35 -42.93
C TRP A 128 11.39 0.74 -42.44
N SER A 129 11.05 -0.47 -42.89
CA SER A 129 9.90 -1.21 -42.40
C SER A 129 10.29 -2.64 -42.04
N GLY A 130 9.69 -3.15 -40.96
CA GLY A 130 9.88 -4.52 -40.51
C GLY A 130 8.79 -4.95 -39.54
N THR A 131 8.96 -6.14 -38.99
CA THR A 131 8.01 -6.76 -38.06
C THR A 131 8.72 -7.11 -36.76
N LEU A 132 8.05 -6.90 -35.63
CA LEU A 132 8.53 -7.20 -34.28
C LEU A 132 7.54 -8.12 -33.57
N ALA A 133 7.99 -9.29 -33.11
CA ALA A 133 7.16 -10.26 -32.41
C ALA A 133 7.48 -10.29 -30.92
N VAL A 134 6.46 -10.27 -30.07
CA VAL A 134 6.60 -10.34 -28.61
C VAL A 134 6.77 -11.79 -28.17
N THR A 135 8.01 -12.25 -28.18
CA THR A 135 8.41 -13.64 -27.84
C THR A 135 8.75 -13.83 -26.37
N GLY A 136 8.91 -12.74 -25.61
CA GLY A 136 9.23 -12.72 -24.19
C GLY A 136 8.52 -11.58 -23.48
N ALA A 137 9.17 -10.98 -22.49
CA ALA A 137 8.69 -9.75 -21.86
C ALA A 137 8.69 -8.61 -22.90
N ILE A 138 7.66 -7.75 -22.92
CA ILE A 138 7.61 -6.63 -23.89
C ILE A 138 8.79 -5.64 -23.76
N TRP A 139 9.48 -5.64 -22.63
CA TRP A 139 10.71 -4.84 -22.41
C TRP A 139 12.00 -5.64 -22.62
N ASP A 140 11.94 -6.88 -23.11
CA ASP A 140 13.12 -7.73 -23.32
C ASP A 140 14.01 -7.18 -24.45
N PRO A 141 15.29 -6.84 -24.19
CA PRO A 141 16.17 -6.24 -25.20
C PRO A 141 16.35 -7.11 -26.45
N ALA A 142 16.36 -8.43 -26.27
CA ALA A 142 16.53 -9.41 -27.35
C ALA A 142 15.44 -9.30 -28.44
N MET A 143 14.24 -8.86 -28.07
CA MET A 143 13.13 -8.66 -29.00
C MET A 143 13.40 -7.52 -29.99
N TYR A 144 14.13 -6.50 -29.56
CA TYR A 144 14.41 -5.30 -30.36
C TYR A 144 15.75 -5.37 -31.10
N ALA A 145 16.66 -6.27 -30.69
CA ALA A 145 18.02 -6.36 -31.21
C ALA A 145 18.08 -6.60 -32.72
N GLN A 146 17.26 -7.50 -33.28
CA GLN A 146 17.24 -7.77 -34.72
C GLN A 146 16.80 -6.55 -35.53
N MET A 147 15.74 -5.88 -35.08
CA MET A 147 15.24 -4.63 -35.68
C MET A 147 16.32 -3.55 -35.63
N ALA A 148 16.97 -3.37 -34.47
CA ALA A 148 18.04 -2.39 -34.28
C ALA A 148 19.22 -2.63 -35.23
N ARG A 149 19.68 -3.90 -35.40
CA ARG A 149 20.74 -4.26 -36.35
C ARG A 149 20.32 -3.99 -37.80
N ALA A 150 19.10 -4.35 -38.18
CA ALA A 150 18.58 -4.11 -39.52
C ALA A 150 18.47 -2.61 -39.83
N PHE A 151 17.99 -1.80 -38.87
CA PHE A 151 17.90 -0.35 -39.02
C PHE A 151 19.29 0.31 -39.05
N ALA A 152 20.24 -0.14 -38.22
CA ALA A 152 21.62 0.33 -38.27
C ALA A 152 22.25 0.07 -39.66
N ALA A 153 22.04 -1.13 -40.22
CA ALA A 153 22.49 -1.46 -41.58
C ALA A 153 21.82 -0.57 -42.65
N HIS A 154 20.48 -0.39 -42.56
CA HIS A 154 19.72 0.49 -43.47
C HIS A 154 20.24 1.93 -43.45
N THR A 155 20.61 2.43 -42.27
CA THR A 155 21.09 3.80 -42.07
C THR A 155 22.60 3.97 -42.24
N GLY A 156 23.34 2.90 -42.52
CA GLY A 156 24.79 2.95 -42.70
C GLY A 156 25.57 3.20 -41.40
N VAL A 157 24.97 2.94 -40.24
CA VAL A 157 25.67 2.97 -38.95
C VAL A 157 26.56 1.74 -38.86
N ALA A 158 27.88 1.94 -38.87
CA ALA A 158 28.83 0.87 -38.65
C ALA A 158 28.65 0.27 -37.25
N LEU A 159 28.34 -1.03 -37.19
CA LEU A 159 28.31 -1.85 -35.97
C LEU A 159 29.64 -2.59 -35.80
N PRO A 160 29.99 -3.04 -34.59
CA PRO A 160 31.18 -3.86 -34.38
C PRO A 160 31.16 -5.11 -35.28
N SER A 161 32.27 -5.39 -35.94
CA SER A 161 32.49 -6.68 -36.62
C SER A 161 32.92 -7.73 -35.61
N ALA A 162 32.55 -8.99 -35.82
CA ALA A 162 33.06 -10.13 -35.06
C ALA A 162 34.60 -10.23 -35.10
N ASP A 163 35.22 -9.68 -36.16
CA ASP A 163 36.68 -9.70 -36.35
C ASP A 163 37.39 -8.46 -35.73
N ALA A 164 36.65 -7.49 -35.21
CA ALA A 164 37.23 -6.30 -34.59
C ALA A 164 37.73 -6.61 -33.16
N PRO A 165 38.85 -6.01 -32.71
CA PRO A 165 39.29 -6.16 -31.34
C PRO A 165 38.20 -5.66 -30.38
N ALA A 166 37.91 -6.49 -29.38
CA ALA A 166 36.98 -6.22 -28.31
C ALA A 166 37.23 -4.83 -27.69
N PRO A 167 36.19 -3.99 -27.49
CA PRO A 167 36.35 -2.77 -26.71
C PRO A 167 36.77 -3.11 -25.27
N GLU A 168 37.71 -2.35 -24.72
CA GLU A 168 38.21 -2.57 -23.35
C GLU A 168 37.12 -2.24 -22.32
N ILE A 169 36.83 -3.18 -21.42
CA ILE A 169 35.91 -2.98 -20.29
C ILE A 169 36.70 -2.65 -19.04
N ASP A 170 36.48 -1.46 -18.48
CA ASP A 170 37.10 -1.04 -17.22
C ASP A 170 36.26 -1.52 -16.02
N ALA A 171 36.49 -2.77 -15.63
CA ALA A 171 35.81 -3.39 -14.48
C ALA A 171 36.01 -2.63 -13.15
N ARG A 172 37.14 -1.92 -13.00
CA ARG A 172 37.42 -1.10 -11.81
C ARG A 172 36.54 0.15 -11.80
N ALA A 173 36.43 0.85 -12.93
CA ALA A 173 35.53 1.98 -13.06
C ALA A 173 34.07 1.56 -12.89
N ASP A 174 33.67 0.41 -13.43
CA ASP A 174 32.30 -0.12 -13.27
C ASP A 174 31.99 -0.46 -11.82
N THR A 175 32.92 -1.08 -11.09
CA THR A 175 32.75 -1.35 -9.64
C THR A 175 32.65 -0.05 -8.84
N ALA A 176 33.46 0.97 -9.17
CA ALA A 176 33.39 2.27 -8.51
C ALA A 176 32.08 3.00 -8.80
N PHE A 177 31.59 2.93 -10.05
CA PHE A 177 30.29 3.45 -10.46
C PHE A 177 29.15 2.74 -9.72
N ALA A 178 29.16 1.41 -9.68
CA ALA A 178 28.16 0.60 -8.98
C ALA A 178 28.09 0.96 -7.49
N LYS A 179 29.24 1.22 -6.86
CA LYS A 179 29.31 1.70 -5.47
C LYS A 179 28.68 3.07 -5.31
N ALA A 180 29.09 4.04 -6.12
CA ALA A 180 28.57 5.41 -6.07
C ALA A 180 27.05 5.44 -6.25
N LEU A 181 26.54 4.61 -7.16
CA LEU A 181 25.13 4.48 -7.45
C LEU A 181 24.36 3.76 -6.32
N ALA A 182 24.94 2.73 -5.71
CA ALA A 182 24.36 2.03 -4.56
C ALA A 182 24.30 2.89 -3.28
N GLU A 183 25.05 3.99 -3.22
CA GLU A 183 25.02 4.97 -2.12
C GLU A 183 24.22 6.24 -2.45
N ALA A 184 23.61 6.33 -3.64
CA ALA A 184 22.99 7.57 -4.12
C ALA A 184 21.57 7.82 -3.55
N ASP A 185 21.38 9.00 -2.95
CA ASP A 185 20.07 9.63 -2.73
C ASP A 185 19.61 10.38 -4.00
N GLY A 186 18.45 11.06 -3.98
CA GLY A 186 17.94 11.79 -5.14
C GLY A 186 18.91 12.81 -5.73
N PRO A 187 19.46 13.76 -4.93
CA PRO A 187 20.48 14.70 -5.41
C PRO A 187 21.75 14.04 -5.94
N ALA A 188 22.26 13.00 -5.27
CA ALA A 188 23.42 12.25 -5.75
C ALA A 188 23.13 11.51 -7.06
N LEU A 189 21.95 10.93 -7.20
CA LEU A 189 21.49 10.27 -8.43
C LEU A 189 21.47 11.26 -9.60
N GLU A 190 21.01 12.49 -9.37
CA GLU A 190 21.01 13.54 -10.39
C GLU A 190 22.45 13.99 -10.76
N ARG A 191 23.38 14.05 -9.81
CA ARG A 191 24.80 14.29 -10.11
C ARG A 191 25.41 13.20 -10.97
N ILE A 192 25.14 11.93 -10.64
CA ILE A 192 25.59 10.78 -11.43
C ILE A 192 24.95 10.82 -12.82
N ASN A 193 23.65 11.11 -12.90
CA ASN A 193 22.92 11.27 -14.16
C ASN A 193 23.57 12.32 -15.07
N ARG A 194 23.96 13.48 -14.54
CA ARG A 194 24.69 14.51 -15.31
C ARG A 194 26.05 14.03 -15.81
N LEU A 195 26.80 13.32 -14.97
CA LEU A 195 28.10 12.76 -15.34
C LEU A 195 27.95 11.76 -16.50
N ILE A 196 27.07 10.76 -16.36
CA ILE A 196 26.90 9.72 -17.39
C ILE A 196 26.25 10.29 -18.65
N SER A 197 25.32 11.25 -18.53
CA SER A 197 24.78 11.95 -19.71
C SER A 197 25.87 12.71 -20.48
N ALA A 198 26.83 13.33 -19.79
CA ALA A 198 27.96 13.99 -20.44
C ALA A 198 28.88 12.98 -21.14
N GLN A 199 29.22 11.88 -20.47
CA GLN A 199 30.02 10.80 -21.05
C GLN A 199 29.34 10.18 -22.28
N MET A 200 28.02 9.96 -22.22
CA MET A 200 27.23 9.45 -23.36
C MET A 200 27.18 10.44 -24.52
N LYS A 201 27.12 11.75 -24.23
CA LYS A 201 27.21 12.78 -25.27
C LYS A 201 28.59 12.80 -25.94
N GLU A 202 29.66 12.56 -25.18
CA GLU A 202 31.04 12.49 -25.71
C GLU A 202 31.28 11.23 -26.55
N ASN A 203 30.72 10.08 -26.15
CA ASN A 203 30.87 8.83 -26.86
C ASN A 203 29.58 7.97 -26.83
N LEU A 204 28.65 8.28 -27.73
CA LEU A 204 27.39 7.56 -27.89
C LEU A 204 27.57 6.12 -28.41
N ARG A 205 28.77 5.73 -28.86
CA ARG A 205 29.07 4.37 -29.34
C ARG A 205 29.51 3.43 -28.22
N ALA A 206 29.84 3.95 -27.04
CA ALA A 206 30.38 3.13 -25.95
C ALA A 206 29.26 2.30 -25.28
N ALA A 207 29.24 1.00 -25.57
CA ALA A 207 28.27 0.05 -25.00
C ALA A 207 28.20 0.09 -23.47
N SER A 208 29.35 0.20 -22.78
CA SER A 208 29.41 0.27 -21.32
C SER A 208 28.70 1.50 -20.73
N ILE A 209 28.58 2.61 -21.47
CA ILE A 209 27.86 3.79 -21.02
C ILE A 209 26.34 3.54 -21.05
N HIS A 210 25.86 2.74 -22.01
CA HIS A 210 24.46 2.31 -22.06
C HIS A 210 24.12 1.37 -20.88
N ASP A 211 25.00 0.43 -20.53
CA ASP A 211 24.82 -0.40 -19.32
C ASP A 211 24.76 0.46 -18.04
N ARG A 212 25.66 1.43 -17.90
CA ARG A 212 25.65 2.39 -16.78
C ARG A 212 24.35 3.22 -16.75
N ALA A 213 23.83 3.59 -17.91
CA ALA A 213 22.54 4.28 -18.02
C ALA A 213 21.39 3.41 -17.52
N VAL A 214 21.40 2.11 -17.83
CA VAL A 214 20.38 1.15 -17.36
C VAL A 214 20.45 0.96 -15.86
N LEU A 215 21.64 0.79 -15.28
CA LEU A 215 21.81 0.71 -13.83
C LEU A 215 21.33 1.99 -13.13
N LEU A 216 21.64 3.16 -13.69
CA LEU A 216 21.16 4.46 -13.19
C LEU A 216 19.62 4.51 -13.19
N LEU A 217 18.99 4.14 -14.30
CA LEU A 217 17.53 4.06 -14.43
C LEU A 217 16.92 3.02 -13.49
N ALA A 218 17.62 1.91 -13.22
CA ALA A 218 17.16 0.91 -12.27
C ALA A 218 17.10 1.46 -10.84
N VAL A 219 18.11 2.19 -10.37
CA VAL A 219 18.06 2.84 -9.05
C VAL A 219 16.98 3.92 -9.01
N PHE A 220 16.79 4.68 -10.10
CA PHE A 220 15.70 5.63 -10.22
C PHE A 220 14.32 4.95 -10.09
N ALA A 221 14.10 3.83 -10.79
CA ALA A 221 12.85 3.06 -10.70
C ALA A 221 12.64 2.42 -9.32
N LEU A 222 13.69 1.88 -8.69
CA LEU A 222 13.61 1.26 -7.36
C LEU A 222 13.26 2.26 -6.25
N ARG A 223 13.50 3.56 -6.46
CA ARG A 223 13.06 4.65 -5.56
C ARG A 223 11.56 4.94 -5.67
N ASP A 224 10.86 4.42 -6.68
CA ASP A 224 9.44 4.71 -6.84
C ASP A 224 8.59 3.93 -5.81
N ALA A 225 7.99 4.68 -4.88
CA ALA A 225 7.08 4.19 -3.85
C ALA A 225 5.88 5.14 -3.71
N ALA A 226 5.20 5.43 -4.81
CA ALA A 226 4.06 6.37 -4.86
C ALA A 226 2.69 5.72 -4.57
N GLY A 227 2.64 4.53 -3.96
CA GLY A 227 1.39 3.79 -3.72
C GLY A 227 0.57 3.63 -5.00
N ASP A 228 -0.72 4.02 -4.96
CA ASP A 228 -1.62 3.98 -6.14
C ASP A 228 -1.16 4.87 -7.31
N PHE A 229 -0.26 5.82 -7.07
CA PHE A 229 0.34 6.64 -8.12
C PHE A 229 1.58 6.01 -8.73
N THR A 230 2.02 4.82 -8.32
CA THR A 230 3.28 4.23 -8.83
C THR A 230 3.15 3.91 -10.31
N SER A 231 4.17 4.27 -11.10
CA SER A 231 4.29 3.87 -12.50
C SER A 231 5.74 4.02 -12.94
N ILE A 232 6.35 2.96 -13.47
CA ILE A 232 7.74 2.99 -13.95
C ILE A 232 7.86 2.67 -15.45
N ALA A 233 6.75 2.62 -16.19
CA ALA A 233 6.74 2.23 -17.60
C ALA A 233 7.68 3.10 -18.48
N PRO A 234 7.66 4.45 -18.43
CA PRO A 234 8.61 5.26 -19.22
C PRO A 234 10.09 4.99 -18.89
N THR A 235 10.37 4.65 -17.62
CA THR A 235 11.72 4.25 -17.19
C THR A 235 12.10 2.89 -17.77
N LEU A 236 11.18 1.93 -17.77
CA LEU A 236 11.37 0.61 -18.37
C LEU A 236 11.57 0.69 -19.89
N ASP A 237 10.81 1.55 -20.58
CA ASP A 237 10.95 1.79 -22.02
C ASP A 237 12.38 2.23 -22.34
N ARG A 238 12.91 3.21 -21.57
CA ARG A 238 14.28 3.69 -21.75
C ARG A 238 15.31 2.63 -21.37
N MET A 239 15.09 1.85 -20.30
CA MET A 239 15.99 0.76 -19.92
C MET A 239 16.09 -0.29 -21.03
N ALA A 240 14.97 -0.72 -21.60
CA ALA A 240 14.93 -1.68 -22.70
C ALA A 240 15.70 -1.15 -23.92
N ALA A 241 15.45 0.10 -24.31
CA ALA A 241 16.15 0.74 -25.42
C ALA A 241 17.68 0.81 -25.18
N GLN A 242 18.11 1.22 -23.98
CA GLN A 242 19.54 1.32 -23.66
C GLN A 242 20.23 -0.05 -23.62
N LEU A 243 19.59 -1.09 -23.06
CA LEU A 243 20.16 -2.44 -23.10
C LEU A 243 20.27 -2.97 -24.53
N THR A 244 19.25 -2.77 -25.38
CA THR A 244 19.34 -3.16 -26.80
C THR A 244 20.49 -2.45 -27.49
N LEU A 245 20.70 -1.16 -27.22
CA LEU A 245 21.83 -0.41 -27.77
C LEU A 245 23.18 -0.94 -27.25
N ALA A 246 23.28 -1.30 -25.97
CA ALA A 246 24.48 -1.91 -25.40
C ALA A 246 24.84 -3.22 -26.12
N GLU A 247 23.87 -4.12 -26.34
CA GLU A 247 24.07 -5.39 -27.04
C GLU A 247 24.48 -5.20 -28.50
N VAL A 248 23.79 -4.29 -29.20
CA VAL A 248 24.01 -4.05 -30.64
C VAL A 248 25.34 -3.34 -30.90
N LEU A 249 25.75 -2.41 -30.03
CA LEU A 249 26.99 -1.65 -30.15
C LEU A 249 28.20 -2.33 -29.49
N GLY A 250 27.97 -3.33 -28.65
CA GLY A 250 29.01 -3.95 -27.82
C GLY A 250 29.35 -5.40 -28.16
N GLY A 251 28.38 -6.17 -28.68
CA GLY A 251 28.53 -7.61 -28.95
C GLY A 251 28.87 -8.45 -27.71
N ASP A 252 29.40 -9.66 -27.93
CA ASP A 252 29.64 -10.71 -26.91
C ASP A 252 30.47 -10.23 -25.71
N VAL A 253 31.39 -9.28 -25.91
CA VAL A 253 32.26 -8.73 -24.87
C VAL A 253 31.45 -7.95 -23.83
N THR A 254 30.46 -7.19 -24.29
CA THR A 254 29.56 -6.43 -23.41
C THR A 254 28.64 -7.38 -22.67
N GLU A 255 28.10 -8.38 -23.36
CA GLU A 255 27.23 -9.42 -22.78
C GLU A 255 27.90 -10.17 -21.62
N ALA A 256 29.22 -10.40 -21.71
CA ALA A 256 30.00 -11.05 -20.65
C ALA A 256 30.30 -10.15 -19.43
N SER A 257 30.13 -8.83 -19.54
CA SER A 257 30.49 -7.88 -18.48
C SER A 257 29.60 -8.01 -17.25
N GLU A 258 30.14 -7.71 -16.06
CA GLU A 258 29.34 -7.70 -14.83
C GLU A 258 28.25 -6.62 -14.88
N ALA A 259 28.59 -5.42 -15.36
CA ALA A 259 27.64 -4.31 -15.46
C ALA A 259 26.43 -4.66 -16.32
N HIS A 260 26.65 -5.26 -17.49
CA HIS A 260 25.58 -5.70 -18.39
C HIS A 260 24.69 -6.78 -17.78
N ARG A 261 25.28 -7.78 -17.14
CA ARG A 261 24.52 -8.86 -16.48
C ARG A 261 23.68 -8.33 -15.31
N PHE A 262 24.21 -7.40 -14.51
CA PHE A 262 23.43 -6.73 -13.46
C PHE A 262 22.34 -5.81 -14.04
N ALA A 263 22.59 -5.13 -15.16
CA ALA A 263 21.61 -4.30 -15.84
C ALA A 263 20.42 -5.15 -16.35
N ASN A 264 20.69 -6.31 -16.95
CA ASN A 264 19.68 -7.30 -17.33
C ASN A 264 18.90 -7.84 -16.12
N ALA A 265 19.59 -8.23 -15.05
CA ALA A 265 18.95 -8.72 -13.84
C ALA A 265 18.05 -7.64 -13.19
N ALA A 266 18.48 -6.37 -13.22
CA ALA A 266 17.70 -5.25 -12.71
C ALA A 266 16.44 -4.99 -13.55
N LEU A 267 16.53 -5.05 -14.88
CA LEU A 267 15.37 -4.96 -15.76
C LEU A 267 14.37 -6.10 -15.49
N ALA A 268 14.85 -7.36 -15.46
CA ALA A 268 14.02 -8.53 -15.16
C ALA A 268 13.32 -8.40 -13.79
N THR A 269 14.03 -7.85 -12.80
CA THR A 269 13.49 -7.54 -11.47
C THR A 269 12.34 -6.54 -11.53
N LEU A 270 12.49 -5.45 -12.30
CA LEU A 270 11.51 -4.36 -12.36
C LEU A 270 10.26 -4.69 -13.18
N VAL A 271 10.37 -5.59 -14.17
CA VAL A 271 9.21 -6.17 -14.88
C VAL A 271 8.55 -7.32 -14.09
N ASN A 272 9.04 -7.60 -12.89
CA ASN A 272 8.59 -8.63 -11.96
C ASN A 272 8.68 -10.07 -12.52
N ASP A 273 9.58 -10.35 -13.46
CA ASP A 273 9.90 -11.73 -13.85
C ASP A 273 10.90 -12.32 -12.84
N GLN A 274 10.38 -12.64 -11.65
CA GLN A 274 11.17 -13.07 -10.50
C GLN A 274 11.98 -14.33 -10.79
N ARG A 275 11.43 -15.28 -11.56
CA ARG A 275 12.13 -16.49 -11.97
C ARG A 275 13.34 -16.16 -12.84
N ARG A 276 13.15 -15.38 -13.92
CA ARG A 276 14.26 -14.99 -14.80
C ARG A 276 15.30 -14.16 -14.04
N ALA A 277 14.84 -13.20 -13.23
CA ALA A 277 15.72 -12.34 -12.46
C ALA A 277 16.60 -13.13 -11.47
N LEU A 278 16.03 -14.12 -10.76
CA LEU A 278 16.81 -14.97 -9.86
C LEU A 278 17.81 -15.84 -10.61
N ALA A 279 17.43 -16.43 -11.75
CA ALA A 279 18.35 -17.21 -12.58
C ALA A 279 19.55 -16.36 -13.03
N LEU A 280 19.31 -15.14 -13.52
CA LEU A 280 20.40 -14.21 -13.87
C LEU A 280 21.30 -13.86 -12.67
N LEU A 281 20.72 -13.69 -11.48
CA LEU A 281 21.50 -13.40 -10.27
C LEU A 281 22.27 -14.61 -9.73
N ASP A 282 21.77 -15.83 -9.94
CA ASP A 282 22.43 -17.08 -9.52
C ASP A 282 23.68 -17.39 -10.34
N GLU A 283 23.75 -16.91 -11.59
CA GLU A 283 24.93 -17.03 -12.44
C GLU A 283 26.06 -16.03 -12.08
N LEU A 284 25.78 -15.04 -11.23
CA LEU A 284 26.73 -14.00 -10.84
C LEU A 284 27.42 -14.34 -9.52
N GLU A 285 28.75 -14.45 -9.51
CA GLU A 285 29.53 -14.71 -8.30
C GLU A 285 30.43 -13.50 -7.94
N PRO A 286 29.85 -12.34 -7.55
CA PRO A 286 30.62 -11.16 -7.23
C PRO A 286 31.43 -11.37 -5.95
N ALA A 287 32.67 -10.87 -5.93
CA ALA A 287 33.50 -10.95 -4.73
C ALA A 287 32.86 -10.19 -3.55
N GLU A 288 32.79 -10.85 -2.39
CA GLU A 288 32.24 -10.25 -1.18
C GLU A 288 33.00 -8.98 -0.76
N GLY A 289 32.26 -8.02 -0.21
CA GLY A 289 32.79 -6.68 0.14
C GLY A 289 32.89 -5.69 -1.02
N LEU A 290 32.61 -6.11 -2.27
CA LEU A 290 32.43 -5.19 -3.41
C LEU A 290 30.97 -4.75 -3.56
N ALA A 291 30.77 -3.65 -4.31
CA ALA A 291 29.44 -3.11 -4.57
C ALA A 291 28.52 -4.10 -5.29
N TRP A 292 29.04 -4.97 -6.16
CA TRP A 292 28.24 -5.95 -6.87
C TRP A 292 27.59 -7.00 -5.97
N ALA A 293 28.24 -7.40 -4.87
CA ALA A 293 27.62 -8.27 -3.87
C ALA A 293 26.43 -7.57 -3.18
N ALA A 294 26.55 -6.27 -2.92
CA ALA A 294 25.46 -5.46 -2.40
C ALA A 294 24.29 -5.33 -3.40
N TRP A 295 24.59 -5.12 -4.69
CA TRP A 295 23.58 -5.13 -5.76
C TRP A 295 22.85 -6.48 -5.86
N LYS A 296 23.58 -7.61 -5.84
CA LYS A 296 22.98 -8.96 -5.86
C LYS A 296 22.02 -9.15 -4.69
N ARG A 297 22.42 -8.78 -3.47
CA ARG A 297 21.55 -8.87 -2.28
C ARG A 297 20.33 -7.95 -2.39
N ALA A 298 20.52 -6.70 -2.80
CA ALA A 298 19.43 -5.73 -2.95
C ALA A 298 18.37 -6.19 -3.95
N LEU A 299 18.79 -6.66 -5.14
CA LEU A 299 17.88 -7.18 -6.16
C LEU A 299 17.20 -8.47 -5.70
N ARG A 300 17.93 -9.41 -5.06
CA ARG A 300 17.29 -10.60 -4.47
C ARG A 300 16.24 -10.24 -3.42
N THR A 301 16.52 -9.27 -2.54
CA THR A 301 15.53 -8.77 -1.57
C THR A 301 14.34 -8.10 -2.26
N ARG A 302 14.52 -7.38 -3.38
CA ARG A 302 13.41 -6.84 -4.17
C ARG A 302 12.52 -7.94 -4.74
N ILE A 303 13.15 -8.99 -5.27
CA ILE A 303 12.45 -10.11 -5.94
C ILE A 303 11.68 -10.97 -4.93
N THR A 304 12.33 -11.41 -3.85
CA THR A 304 11.71 -12.36 -2.91
C THR A 304 10.92 -11.66 -1.81
N GLY A 305 11.27 -10.42 -1.48
CA GLY A 305 10.79 -9.74 -0.27
C GLY A 305 11.44 -10.26 1.01
N ASP A 306 12.46 -11.12 0.95
CA ASP A 306 13.13 -11.62 2.14
C ASP A 306 14.08 -10.56 2.71
N TYR A 307 13.62 -9.84 3.74
CA TYR A 307 14.37 -8.79 4.44
C TYR A 307 15.53 -9.33 5.29
N ARG A 308 15.58 -10.66 5.50
CA ARG A 308 16.62 -11.34 6.28
C ARG A 308 17.92 -11.51 5.49
N ILE A 309 17.86 -11.36 4.17
CA ILE A 309 19.05 -11.29 3.32
C ILE A 309 19.89 -10.09 3.77
N ALA A 310 21.09 -10.38 4.28
CA ALA A 310 21.99 -9.40 4.86
C ALA A 310 23.44 -9.71 4.44
N PRO A 311 24.34 -8.72 4.44
CA PRO A 311 25.75 -8.97 4.24
C PRO A 311 26.33 -9.79 5.42
N PRO A 312 27.51 -10.42 5.25
CA PRO A 312 28.24 -11.05 6.33
C PRO A 312 28.46 -10.10 7.52
N ALA A 313 28.55 -10.66 8.73
CA ALA A 313 28.76 -9.90 9.95
C ALA A 313 30.01 -9.00 9.84
N GLY A 314 29.86 -7.73 10.23
CA GLY A 314 30.95 -6.73 10.20
C GLY A 314 31.05 -5.90 8.92
N GLN A 315 30.24 -6.18 7.88
CA GLN A 315 30.16 -5.34 6.69
C GLN A 315 29.05 -4.28 6.80
N GLU A 316 29.30 -3.06 6.31
CA GLU A 316 28.30 -2.00 6.24
C GLU A 316 27.34 -2.22 5.07
N LEU A 317 26.04 -1.97 5.30
CA LEU A 317 25.02 -1.94 4.26
C LEU A 317 25.11 -0.66 3.43
N LEU A 318 25.21 -0.82 2.12
CA LEU A 318 25.02 0.30 1.19
C LEU A 318 23.57 0.79 1.24
N LEU A 319 23.33 2.02 0.78
CA LEU A 319 22.01 2.65 0.86
C LEU A 319 20.95 1.89 0.07
N LEU A 320 21.29 1.38 -1.11
CA LEU A 320 20.44 0.54 -1.94
C LEU A 320 19.98 -0.70 -1.15
N GLU A 321 20.89 -1.51 -0.60
CA GLU A 321 20.54 -2.67 0.22
C GLU A 321 19.65 -2.30 1.41
N ARG A 322 20.00 -1.21 2.09
CA ARG A 322 19.24 -0.72 3.24
C ARG A 322 17.81 -0.36 2.86
N ARG A 323 17.62 0.33 1.72
CA ARG A 323 16.31 0.70 1.19
C ARG A 323 15.48 -0.54 0.82
N GLU A 324 16.09 -1.48 0.10
CA GLU A 324 15.38 -2.69 -0.33
C GLU A 324 14.97 -3.57 0.87
N ARG A 325 15.85 -3.73 1.87
CA ARG A 325 15.53 -4.44 3.11
C ARG A 325 14.48 -3.74 3.94
N TYR A 326 14.55 -2.42 4.05
CA TYR A 326 13.54 -1.63 4.76
C TYR A 326 12.17 -1.76 4.09
N ARG A 327 12.10 -1.64 2.76
CA ARG A 327 10.86 -1.84 2.01
C ARG A 327 10.33 -3.26 2.19
N ALA A 328 11.18 -4.27 2.05
CA ALA A 328 10.80 -5.66 2.25
C ALA A 328 10.24 -5.88 3.66
N TYR A 329 10.88 -5.34 4.70
CA TYR A 329 10.39 -5.46 6.07
C TYR A 329 9.05 -4.73 6.28
N ALA A 330 8.92 -3.51 5.75
CA ALA A 330 7.66 -2.76 5.82
C ALA A 330 6.50 -3.49 5.13
N GLN A 331 6.75 -4.08 3.94
CA GLN A 331 5.74 -4.79 3.15
C GLN A 331 5.38 -6.17 3.70
N ARG A 332 6.35 -6.90 4.24
CA ARG A 332 6.18 -8.30 4.66
C ARG A 332 5.87 -8.45 6.14
N VAL A 333 6.20 -7.46 6.96
CA VAL A 333 5.97 -7.49 8.41
C VAL A 333 5.01 -6.38 8.82
N ASP A 334 5.49 -5.15 8.89
CA ASP A 334 4.69 -4.00 9.34
C ASP A 334 5.42 -2.66 9.10
N GLY A 335 4.67 -1.64 8.66
CA GLY A 335 5.20 -0.30 8.39
C GLY A 335 5.63 0.47 9.64
N GLU A 336 4.92 0.34 10.76
CA GLU A 336 5.28 1.02 12.01
C GLU A 336 6.53 0.41 12.64
N ARG A 337 6.70 -0.91 12.55
CA ARG A 337 7.94 -1.57 12.97
C ARG A 337 9.12 -1.17 12.10
N ALA A 338 8.92 -1.09 10.78
CA ALA A 338 9.93 -0.55 9.89
C ALA A 338 10.31 0.86 10.35
N TRP A 339 9.34 1.72 10.65
CA TRP A 339 9.58 3.06 11.19
C TRP A 339 10.42 3.07 12.49
N ALA A 340 10.14 2.18 13.44
CA ALA A 340 10.93 2.07 14.67
C ALA A 340 12.39 1.67 14.42
N ILE A 341 12.67 0.87 13.38
CA ILE A 341 14.04 0.57 12.94
C ILE A 341 14.70 1.81 12.33
N TRP A 342 13.95 2.61 11.57
CA TRP A 342 14.44 3.85 10.96
C TRP A 342 14.90 4.87 12.00
N GLU A 343 14.28 4.96 13.18
CA GLU A 343 14.72 5.87 14.24
C GLU A 343 16.17 5.60 14.71
N GLN A 344 16.64 4.37 14.50
CA GLN A 344 17.99 3.91 14.83
C GLN A 344 19.00 4.20 13.69
N PHE A 345 18.55 4.68 12.53
CA PHE A 345 19.45 5.00 11.43
C PHE A 345 20.34 6.21 11.77
N PRO A 346 21.57 6.26 11.21
CA PRO A 346 22.39 7.47 11.24
C PRO A 346 21.62 8.72 10.76
N GLU A 347 21.84 9.87 11.41
CA GLU A 347 21.13 11.13 11.12
C GLU A 347 21.15 11.52 9.63
N ARG A 348 22.25 11.25 8.93
CA ARG A 348 22.37 11.53 7.47
C ARG A 348 21.28 10.87 6.62
N TRP A 349 20.67 9.79 7.09
CA TRP A 349 19.63 9.05 6.37
C TRP A 349 18.22 9.44 6.77
N LYS A 350 18.03 10.13 7.91
CA LYS A 350 16.69 10.47 8.41
C LYS A 350 15.98 11.51 7.55
N SER A 351 16.71 12.38 6.86
CA SER A 351 16.11 13.39 5.98
C SER A 351 15.75 12.88 4.58
N MET A 352 15.87 11.58 4.30
CA MET A 352 15.51 11.05 2.99
C MET A 352 14.01 10.77 2.89
N PRO A 353 13.31 11.24 1.84
CA PRO A 353 11.89 10.96 1.66
C PRO A 353 11.59 9.48 1.39
N ASP A 354 12.55 8.70 0.87
CA ASP A 354 12.38 7.27 0.56
C ASP A 354 11.73 6.45 1.69
N TRP A 355 12.14 6.66 2.94
CA TRP A 355 11.63 5.93 4.10
C TRP A 355 10.15 6.24 4.36
N PHE A 356 9.80 7.53 4.25
CA PHE A 356 8.43 8.01 4.43
C PHE A 356 7.53 7.48 3.32
N ARG A 357 7.99 7.51 2.06
CA ARG A 357 7.27 6.96 0.91
C ARG A 357 6.95 5.48 1.11
N ILE A 358 7.95 4.69 1.51
CA ILE A 358 7.81 3.26 1.75
C ILE A 358 6.76 2.95 2.82
N VAL A 359 6.85 3.61 3.99
CA VAL A 359 5.92 3.36 5.11
C VAL A 359 4.52 3.87 4.81
N ARG A 360 4.40 5.04 4.18
CA ARG A 360 3.10 5.57 3.76
C ARG A 360 2.36 4.60 2.84
N GLY A 361 3.09 3.92 1.95
CA GLY A 361 2.53 2.90 1.07
C GLY A 361 1.99 1.65 1.77
N GLN A 362 2.29 1.41 3.05
CA GLN A 362 1.79 0.25 3.82
C GLN A 362 0.53 0.54 4.62
N GLY A 363 0.11 1.81 4.68
CA GLY A 363 -0.85 2.27 5.68
C GLY A 363 -0.20 2.39 7.06
N THR A 364 -0.68 3.35 7.84
CA THR A 364 -0.10 3.68 9.14
C THR A 364 -1.19 3.84 10.19
N GLY A 365 -0.88 3.55 11.45
CA GLY A 365 -1.72 3.94 12.58
C GLY A 365 -1.61 5.43 12.89
N VAL A 366 -2.32 5.86 13.93
CA VAL A 366 -2.47 7.29 14.27
C VAL A 366 -1.14 7.93 14.66
N ALA A 367 -0.30 7.21 15.41
CA ALA A 367 0.98 7.72 15.90
C ALA A 367 1.94 8.05 14.76
N ILE A 368 2.14 7.10 13.83
CA ILE A 368 2.97 7.32 12.65
C ILE A 368 2.32 8.32 11.70
N GLY A 369 0.99 8.32 11.57
CA GLY A 369 0.26 9.29 10.76
C GLY A 369 0.56 10.75 11.13
N HIS A 370 0.69 11.07 12.42
CA HIS A 370 1.13 12.40 12.87
C HIS A 370 2.55 12.74 12.41
N VAL A 371 3.50 11.82 12.57
CA VAL A 371 4.90 12.01 12.15
C VAL A 371 4.98 12.25 10.63
N LEU A 372 4.21 11.47 9.87
CA LEU A 372 4.15 11.59 8.42
C LEU A 372 3.49 12.90 7.97
N LEU A 373 2.42 13.35 8.63
CA LEU A 373 1.76 14.63 8.35
C LEU A 373 2.69 15.82 8.61
N ASP A 374 3.45 15.79 9.71
CA ASP A 374 4.32 16.91 10.10
C ASP A 374 5.55 17.06 9.18
N THR A 375 5.99 15.97 8.56
CA THR A 375 7.31 15.92 7.89
C THR A 375 7.24 15.58 6.41
N GLY A 376 6.28 14.75 5.99
CA GLY A 376 6.25 14.12 4.66
C GLY A 376 6.26 15.13 3.52
N LEU A 377 5.29 16.06 3.52
CA LEU A 377 5.17 17.06 2.45
C LEU A 377 6.42 17.96 2.35
N ALA A 378 7.03 18.32 3.48
CA ALA A 378 8.23 19.15 3.49
C ALA A 378 9.45 18.44 2.88
N LEU A 379 9.58 17.13 3.11
CA LEU A 379 10.64 16.31 2.50
C LEU A 379 10.46 16.17 0.99
N GLU A 380 9.22 15.96 0.54
CA GLU A 380 8.89 15.92 -0.89
C GLU A 380 9.28 17.25 -1.57
N GLU A 381 8.82 18.38 -1.03
CA GLU A 381 9.16 19.71 -1.58
C GLU A 381 10.68 19.96 -1.61
N ASN A 382 11.40 19.56 -0.55
CA ASN A 382 12.84 19.75 -0.47
C ASN A 382 13.61 18.95 -1.52
N GLU A 383 13.26 17.67 -1.73
CA GLU A 383 13.88 16.87 -2.79
C GLU A 383 13.56 17.45 -4.17
N ILE A 384 12.29 17.81 -4.42
CA ILE A 384 11.85 18.39 -5.69
C ILE A 384 12.65 19.64 -6.03
N ARG A 385 12.73 20.59 -5.10
CA ARG A 385 13.47 21.85 -5.31
C ARG A 385 14.95 21.61 -5.54
N THR A 386 15.55 20.69 -4.79
CA THR A 386 16.99 20.36 -4.91
C THR A 386 17.30 19.72 -6.26
N VAL A 387 16.56 18.69 -6.64
CA VAL A 387 16.71 17.99 -7.92
C VAL A 387 16.41 18.92 -9.10
N TYR A 388 15.35 19.75 -9.01
CA TYR A 388 15.02 20.73 -10.03
C TYR A 388 16.15 21.74 -10.24
N SER A 389 16.72 22.28 -9.17
CA SER A 389 17.85 23.21 -9.24
C SER A 389 19.09 22.55 -9.86
N LEU A 390 19.40 21.32 -9.46
CA LEU A 390 20.50 20.54 -10.03
C LEU A 390 20.30 20.25 -11.53
N SER A 391 19.10 19.83 -11.92
CA SER A 391 18.77 19.45 -13.30
C SER A 391 18.74 20.66 -14.25
N THR A 392 18.27 21.82 -13.78
CA THR A 392 18.09 23.02 -14.64
C THR A 392 19.23 24.04 -14.58
N ARG A 393 19.87 24.21 -13.43
CA ARG A 393 20.90 25.24 -13.18
C ARG A 393 22.28 24.66 -12.94
N GLY A 394 22.34 23.37 -12.66
CA GLY A 394 23.59 22.67 -12.40
C GLY A 394 24.19 22.88 -11.02
N ALA A 395 23.44 23.45 -10.07
CA ALA A 395 23.89 23.75 -8.71
C ALA A 395 22.76 23.51 -7.68
N GLU A 396 23.12 23.15 -6.45
CA GLU A 396 22.18 23.02 -5.33
C GLU A 396 21.74 24.39 -4.80
N PRO A 397 20.55 24.50 -4.18
CA PRO A 397 20.19 25.65 -3.36
C PRO A 397 21.16 25.82 -2.18
N ALA A 398 21.47 27.05 -1.78
CA ALA A 398 22.33 27.29 -0.61
C ALA A 398 21.62 26.83 0.68
N ALA A 399 22.29 26.04 1.52
CA ALA A 399 21.73 25.44 2.74
C ALA A 399 21.28 26.45 3.81
N ASP A 400 21.68 27.71 3.71
CA ASP A 400 21.35 28.81 4.63
C ASP A 400 20.38 29.85 4.02
N GLY A 401 19.89 29.62 2.80
CA GLY A 401 19.04 30.57 2.07
C GLY A 401 19.71 31.90 1.69
N SER A 402 21.04 32.02 1.81
CA SER A 402 21.74 33.33 1.73
C SER A 402 22.17 33.77 0.34
N ARG A 403 22.09 32.90 -0.68
CA ARG A 403 22.11 33.39 -2.06
C ARG A 403 20.80 34.09 -2.32
N ARG A 404 20.85 35.43 -2.41
CA ARG A 404 19.82 36.29 -2.99
C ARG A 404 19.17 35.55 -4.15
N GLU A 405 18.06 34.89 -3.86
CA GLU A 405 17.22 34.30 -4.87
C GLU A 405 16.83 35.48 -5.76
N GLN A 406 17.31 35.50 -7.00
CA GLN A 406 16.37 35.89 -8.04
C GLN A 406 15.22 34.90 -7.86
N ARG A 407 14.20 35.35 -7.12
CA ARG A 407 12.88 34.73 -7.00
C ARG A 407 12.38 34.53 -8.42
N THR A 408 12.81 33.47 -9.09
CA THR A 408 11.90 32.72 -9.94
C THR A 408 10.73 32.45 -9.04
N GLY A 409 9.58 33.10 -9.30
CA GLY A 409 8.46 33.17 -8.37
C GLY A 409 8.23 31.83 -7.70
N ASP A 410 7.97 31.84 -6.39
CA ASP A 410 8.08 30.71 -5.45
C ASP A 410 7.39 29.37 -5.88
N ASP A 411 6.64 29.40 -6.98
CA ASP A 411 5.87 28.33 -7.63
C ASP A 411 6.45 27.81 -8.97
N ALA A 412 7.58 28.31 -9.47
CA ALA A 412 8.12 27.93 -10.80
C ALA A 412 8.41 26.42 -10.93
N TRP A 413 8.83 25.77 -9.83
CA TRP A 413 9.05 24.33 -9.79
C TRP A 413 7.73 23.54 -9.87
N VAL A 414 6.62 24.07 -9.31
CA VAL A 414 5.29 23.44 -9.40
C VAL A 414 4.85 23.37 -10.85
N ALA A 415 4.97 24.47 -11.59
CA ALA A 415 4.67 24.47 -13.02
C ALA A 415 5.59 23.51 -13.79
N ALA A 416 6.87 23.42 -13.42
CA ALA A 416 7.82 22.53 -14.05
C ALA A 416 7.50 21.04 -13.86
N LEU A 417 6.80 20.66 -12.79
CA LEU A 417 6.35 19.27 -12.55
C LEU A 417 5.35 18.76 -13.61
N ASN A 418 4.76 19.64 -14.42
CA ASN A 418 3.88 19.24 -15.52
C ASN A 418 4.63 18.85 -16.81
N THR A 419 5.96 18.95 -16.82
CA THR A 419 6.76 18.52 -17.98
C THR A 419 6.61 17.01 -18.16
N PRO A 420 6.11 16.51 -19.31
CA PRO A 420 6.06 15.08 -19.56
C PRO A 420 7.48 14.53 -19.80
N PRO A 421 7.73 13.22 -19.58
CA PRO A 421 8.96 12.57 -19.99
C PRO A 421 9.31 12.88 -21.45
N GLY A 422 10.50 13.40 -21.71
CA GLY A 422 11.00 13.68 -23.06
C GLY A 422 11.97 12.59 -23.54
N PRO A 423 12.32 12.53 -24.84
CA PRO A 423 13.26 11.54 -25.39
C PRO A 423 14.69 11.74 -24.85
N LEU A 424 15.54 10.70 -24.94
CA LEU A 424 16.95 10.75 -24.56
C LEU A 424 17.72 11.88 -25.26
N ILE A 425 17.51 12.02 -26.57
CA ILE A 425 18.14 13.01 -27.44
C ILE A 425 17.10 14.03 -27.89
N ARG A 426 17.38 15.31 -27.67
CA ARG A 426 16.51 16.43 -28.09
C ARG A 426 17.32 17.56 -28.71
N ALA A 427 16.67 18.38 -29.53
CA ALA A 427 17.27 19.62 -30.02
C ALA A 427 17.69 20.52 -28.85
N ALA A 428 18.89 21.11 -28.93
CA ALA A 428 19.34 22.07 -27.93
C ALA A 428 18.58 23.40 -28.10
N VAL A 429 18.03 23.91 -27.00
CA VAL A 429 17.31 25.19 -27.00
C VAL A 429 18.25 26.39 -27.17
N LYS A 430 19.51 26.26 -26.72
CA LYS A 430 20.47 27.37 -26.63
C LYS A 430 21.53 27.41 -27.73
N GLU A 431 21.66 26.33 -28.51
CA GLU A 431 22.69 26.19 -29.54
C GLU A 431 22.01 25.77 -30.85
N PRO A 432 21.87 26.68 -31.83
CA PRO A 432 21.34 26.34 -33.15
C PRO A 432 22.18 25.22 -33.78
N GLY A 433 21.54 24.07 -34.05
CA GLY A 433 22.22 22.89 -34.58
C GLY A 433 22.79 21.93 -33.52
N GLY A 434 22.76 22.29 -32.23
CA GLY A 434 23.19 21.42 -31.14
C GLY A 434 22.08 20.48 -30.65
N PHE A 435 22.47 19.49 -29.84
CA PHE A 435 21.55 18.61 -29.12
C PHE A 435 21.85 18.55 -27.62
N ALA A 436 20.82 18.27 -26.85
CA ALA A 436 20.92 17.89 -25.46
C ALA A 436 20.64 16.38 -25.32
N LEU A 437 21.51 15.69 -24.59
CA LEU A 437 21.34 14.28 -24.26
C LEU A 437 21.19 14.14 -22.74
N ARG A 438 20.12 13.48 -22.28
CA ARG A 438 19.86 13.26 -20.85
C ARG A 438 19.21 11.91 -20.61
N ILE A 439 19.89 11.05 -19.84
CA ILE A 439 19.38 9.70 -19.51
C ILE A 439 18.12 9.83 -18.65
N ILE A 440 18.21 10.56 -17.54
CA ILE A 440 17.05 11.01 -16.77
C ILE A 440 16.87 12.50 -17.06
N ASP A 441 15.95 12.83 -17.96
CA ASP A 441 15.58 14.21 -18.25
C ASP A 441 14.69 14.78 -17.13
N TRP A 442 14.43 16.10 -17.17
CA TRP A 442 13.55 16.71 -16.18
C TRP A 442 12.12 16.16 -16.26
N GLY A 443 11.64 15.74 -17.44
CA GLY A 443 10.33 15.13 -17.60
C GLY A 443 10.16 13.84 -16.80
N LEU A 444 11.15 12.93 -16.85
CA LEU A 444 11.15 11.72 -16.00
C LEU A 444 11.17 12.06 -14.49
N TRP A 445 12.03 13.00 -14.08
CA TRP A 445 12.05 13.47 -12.69
C TRP A 445 10.72 14.08 -12.26
N ALA A 446 10.16 14.97 -13.08
CA ALA A 446 8.90 15.66 -12.85
C ALA A 446 7.75 14.67 -12.69
N ASP A 447 7.69 13.65 -13.55
CA ASP A 447 6.68 12.61 -13.50
C ASP A 447 6.78 11.77 -12.21
N GLN A 448 7.97 11.29 -11.84
CA GLN A 448 8.16 10.54 -10.60
C GLN A 448 7.85 11.35 -9.35
N LEU A 449 8.38 12.57 -9.27
CA LEU A 449 8.21 13.43 -8.12
C LEU A 449 6.76 13.93 -7.96
N GLN A 450 6.05 14.17 -9.08
CA GLN A 450 4.64 14.53 -9.02
C GLN A 450 3.79 13.38 -8.47
N ARG A 451 4.12 12.12 -8.79
CA ARG A 451 3.46 10.93 -8.23
C ARG A 451 3.70 10.81 -6.73
N HIS A 452 4.93 10.98 -6.25
CA HIS A 452 5.24 10.97 -4.80
C HIS A 452 4.54 12.10 -4.05
N LEU A 453 4.51 13.31 -4.62
CA LEU A 453 3.81 14.45 -4.04
C LEU A 453 2.30 14.18 -3.93
N CYS A 454 1.65 13.71 -5.01
CA CYS A 454 0.21 13.41 -5.00
C CYS A 454 -0.13 12.27 -4.03
N HIS A 455 0.72 11.24 -3.93
CA HIS A 455 0.54 10.17 -2.94
C HIS A 455 0.63 10.68 -1.50
N THR A 456 1.58 11.58 -1.22
CA THR A 456 1.70 12.24 0.09
C THR A 456 0.46 13.07 0.42
N ILE A 457 -0.02 13.88 -0.53
CA ILE A 457 -1.23 14.70 -0.34
C ILE A 457 -2.47 13.84 -0.09
N LYS A 458 -2.66 12.76 -0.87
CA LYS A 458 -3.73 11.79 -0.64
C LYS A 458 -3.64 11.19 0.77
N GLY A 459 -2.43 10.75 1.16
CA GLY A 459 -2.21 10.10 2.45
C GLY A 459 -2.44 11.02 3.65
N ASP A 460 -1.96 12.26 3.60
CA ASP A 460 -2.12 13.24 4.68
C ASP A 460 -3.59 13.62 4.89
N HIS A 461 -4.31 13.87 3.79
CA HIS A 461 -5.74 14.13 3.86
C HIS A 461 -6.50 12.90 4.38
N HIS A 462 -6.16 11.70 3.93
CA HIS A 462 -6.74 10.46 4.45
C HIS A 462 -6.51 10.33 5.96
N PHE A 463 -5.29 10.57 6.44
CA PHE A 463 -4.97 10.57 7.86
C PHE A 463 -5.84 11.56 8.64
N LEU A 464 -5.86 12.84 8.23
CA LEU A 464 -6.66 13.88 8.86
C LEU A 464 -8.15 13.53 8.90
N MET A 465 -8.68 13.02 7.79
CA MET A 465 -10.11 12.79 7.63
C MET A 465 -10.60 11.47 8.26
N ARG A 466 -9.79 10.41 8.20
CA ARG A 466 -10.23 9.03 8.50
C ARG A 466 -9.58 8.41 9.72
N GLN A 467 -8.34 8.80 10.03
CA GLN A 467 -7.60 8.20 11.14
C GLN A 467 -7.64 9.13 12.34
N TRP A 468 -7.16 10.37 12.19
CA TRP A 468 -7.16 11.35 13.26
C TRP A 468 -8.51 12.06 13.43
N SER A 469 -9.36 12.03 12.40
CA SER A 469 -10.76 12.39 12.54
C SER A 469 -11.03 13.87 12.81
N VAL A 470 -10.32 14.74 12.10
CA VAL A 470 -10.37 16.19 12.23
C VAL A 470 -10.81 16.80 10.88
N PRO A 471 -12.10 16.67 10.50
CA PRO A 471 -12.58 17.05 9.17
C PRO A 471 -12.31 18.52 8.82
N ASP A 472 -12.42 19.44 9.77
CA ASP A 472 -12.10 20.85 9.57
C ASP A 472 -10.62 21.08 9.21
N TYR A 473 -9.72 20.29 9.79
CA TYR A 473 -8.30 20.33 9.44
C TYR A 473 -8.04 19.68 8.08
N ALA A 474 -8.75 18.59 7.76
CA ALA A 474 -8.70 17.97 6.44
C ALA A 474 -9.15 18.95 5.35
N GLU A 475 -10.21 19.72 5.58
CA GLU A 475 -10.71 20.74 4.66
C GLU A 475 -9.72 21.91 4.49
N LYS A 476 -9.12 22.40 5.58
CA LYS A 476 -8.06 23.43 5.53
C LYS A 476 -6.84 22.93 4.77
N TYR A 477 -6.41 21.69 5.04
CA TYR A 477 -5.30 21.05 4.34
C TYR A 477 -5.60 20.94 2.84
N ARG A 478 -6.78 20.43 2.47
CA ARG A 478 -7.25 20.33 1.09
C ARG A 478 -7.24 21.69 0.40
N SER A 479 -7.80 22.73 1.03
CA SER A 479 -7.86 24.08 0.46
C SER A 479 -6.47 24.64 0.17
N ARG A 480 -5.49 24.38 1.04
CA ARG A 480 -4.08 24.75 0.80
C ARG A 480 -3.47 23.94 -0.34
N ALA A 481 -3.73 22.63 -0.39
CA ALA A 481 -3.25 21.77 -1.47
C ALA A 481 -3.87 22.18 -2.81
N ASP A 482 -5.14 22.56 -2.87
CA ASP A 482 -5.82 23.04 -4.08
C ASP A 482 -5.19 24.33 -4.59
N ALA A 483 -4.89 25.27 -3.69
CA ALA A 483 -4.26 26.54 -4.07
C ALA A 483 -2.84 26.37 -4.65
N LEU A 484 -2.05 25.47 -4.07
CA LEU A 484 -0.66 25.25 -4.47
C LEU A 484 -0.53 24.28 -5.66
N PHE A 485 -1.27 23.18 -5.62
CA PHE A 485 -1.07 22.02 -6.48
C PHE A 485 -2.23 21.76 -7.45
N GLY A 486 -3.31 22.55 -7.40
CA GLY A 486 -4.48 22.46 -8.28
C GLY A 486 -4.17 22.38 -9.77
N ARG A 487 -3.00 22.89 -10.18
CA ARG A 487 -2.55 22.98 -11.57
C ARG A 487 -1.76 21.75 -12.03
N LEU A 488 -1.39 20.85 -11.12
CA LEU A 488 -0.58 19.69 -11.45
C LEU A 488 -1.40 18.68 -12.26
N ARG A 489 -0.74 18.02 -13.23
CA ARG A 489 -1.34 17.02 -14.11
C ARG A 489 -2.04 15.93 -13.30
N LEU A 490 -1.37 15.35 -12.31
CA LEU A 490 -1.91 14.23 -11.52
C LEU A 490 -2.76 14.64 -10.29
N TYR A 491 -2.90 15.93 -9.99
CA TYR A 491 -3.57 16.35 -8.75
C TYR A 491 -5.07 16.05 -8.73
N ALA A 492 -5.75 16.05 -9.87
CA ALA A 492 -7.18 15.68 -9.93
C ALA A 492 -7.46 14.26 -9.39
N PHE A 493 -6.51 13.34 -9.57
CA PHE A 493 -6.61 11.99 -9.00
C PHE A 493 -6.52 12.02 -7.46
N ALA A 494 -5.66 12.87 -6.89
CA ALA A 494 -5.62 13.08 -5.43
C ALA A 494 -6.87 13.80 -4.92
N GLN A 495 -7.38 14.81 -5.64
CA GLN A 495 -8.61 15.52 -5.29
C GLN A 495 -9.82 14.59 -5.24
N ARG A 496 -9.95 13.69 -6.21
CA ARG A 496 -11.00 12.67 -6.25
C ARG A 496 -11.00 11.83 -4.98
N GLU A 497 -9.84 11.30 -4.60
CA GLU A 497 -9.67 10.48 -3.39
C GLU A 497 -9.88 11.29 -2.10
N ASN A 498 -9.64 12.61 -2.17
CA ASN A 498 -9.78 13.55 -1.07
C ASN A 498 -11.13 14.28 -1.04
N ALA A 499 -12.11 13.87 -1.85
CA ALA A 499 -13.42 14.49 -1.86
C ALA A 499 -14.10 14.39 -0.49
N VAL A 500 -14.76 15.47 -0.07
CA VAL A 500 -15.49 15.55 1.21
C VAL A 500 -17.01 15.67 1.05
N ASP A 501 -17.46 15.97 -0.16
CA ASP A 501 -18.85 16.10 -0.57
C ASP A 501 -19.03 15.55 -2.00
N GLN A 502 -20.29 15.33 -2.39
CA GLN A 502 -20.64 14.77 -3.69
C GLN A 502 -20.22 15.67 -4.86
N ALA A 503 -20.36 17.00 -4.72
CA ALA A 503 -20.10 17.93 -5.81
C ALA A 503 -18.60 17.98 -6.17
N GLY A 504 -17.73 17.99 -5.15
CA GLY A 504 -16.28 17.89 -5.33
C GLY A 504 -15.85 16.54 -5.89
N PHE A 505 -16.50 15.45 -5.49
CA PHE A 505 -16.26 14.12 -6.06
C PHE A 505 -16.62 14.07 -7.55
N ASP A 506 -17.82 14.52 -7.92
CA ASP A 506 -18.30 14.51 -9.31
C ASP A 506 -17.41 15.39 -10.21
N GLN A 507 -16.98 16.56 -9.73
CA GLN A 507 -16.07 17.42 -10.48
C GLN A 507 -14.69 16.77 -10.68
N ALA A 508 -14.07 16.26 -9.62
CA ALA A 508 -12.76 15.62 -9.72
C ALA A 508 -12.81 14.34 -10.57
N GLN A 509 -13.92 13.60 -10.51
CA GLN A 509 -14.18 12.43 -11.35
C GLN A 509 -14.21 12.80 -12.85
N LYS A 510 -14.89 13.89 -13.23
CA LYS A 510 -14.87 14.41 -14.61
C LYS A 510 -13.47 14.81 -15.04
N ASP A 511 -12.73 15.53 -14.19
CA ASP A 511 -11.38 15.99 -14.50
C ASP A 511 -10.40 14.82 -14.66
N VAL A 512 -10.54 13.76 -13.86
CA VAL A 512 -9.80 12.50 -14.02
C VAL A 512 -10.10 11.86 -15.37
N ILE A 513 -11.37 11.73 -15.76
CA ILE A 513 -11.75 11.14 -17.06
C ILE A 513 -11.16 11.94 -18.23
N VAL A 514 -11.20 13.28 -18.17
CA VAL A 514 -10.59 14.15 -19.20
C VAL A 514 -9.08 13.90 -19.31
N LYS A 515 -8.38 13.75 -18.19
CA LYS A 515 -6.94 13.46 -18.19
C LYS A 515 -6.63 12.07 -18.72
N MET A 516 -7.43 11.07 -18.38
CA MET A 516 -7.31 9.71 -18.92
C MET A 516 -7.54 9.67 -20.43
N GLN A 517 -8.39 10.55 -20.96
CA GLN A 517 -8.60 10.71 -22.40
C GLN A 517 -7.41 11.40 -23.09
N ALA A 518 -6.86 12.45 -22.47
CA ALA A 518 -5.85 13.28 -23.11
C ALA A 518 -4.44 12.66 -23.10
N THR A 519 -4.04 12.01 -22.01
CA THR A 519 -2.69 11.48 -21.81
C THR A 519 -2.75 10.12 -21.09
N PRO A 520 -3.33 9.07 -21.71
CA PRO A 520 -3.51 7.76 -21.08
C PRO A 520 -2.21 7.10 -20.60
N GLU A 521 -1.09 7.37 -21.27
CA GLU A 521 0.26 6.89 -20.95
C GLU A 521 0.85 7.49 -19.65
N LEU A 522 0.32 8.63 -19.20
CA LEU A 522 0.73 9.30 -17.96
C LEU A 522 -0.19 8.99 -16.77
N VAL A 523 -1.23 8.18 -16.98
CA VAL A 523 -2.15 7.76 -15.93
C VAL A 523 -1.53 6.60 -15.14
N PRO A 524 -1.37 6.71 -13.81
CA PRO A 524 -0.89 5.59 -13.03
C PRO A 524 -1.82 4.37 -13.16
N PRO A 525 -1.30 3.14 -13.34
CA PRO A 525 -2.12 1.98 -13.67
C PRO A 525 -3.28 1.72 -12.70
N ALA A 526 -3.12 2.01 -11.40
CA ALA A 526 -4.20 1.82 -10.42
C ALA A 526 -5.45 2.64 -10.69
N PHE A 527 -5.31 3.84 -11.24
CA PHE A 527 -6.45 4.72 -11.47
C PHE A 527 -7.35 4.27 -12.63
N TRP A 528 -6.86 3.42 -13.53
CA TRP A 528 -7.70 2.75 -14.53
C TRP A 528 -8.77 1.86 -13.91
N SER A 529 -8.50 1.31 -12.73
CA SER A 529 -9.46 0.55 -11.95
C SER A 529 -10.21 1.43 -10.95
N LEU A 530 -9.50 2.28 -10.20
CA LEU A 530 -10.07 3.09 -9.11
C LEU A 530 -11.15 4.07 -9.58
N VAL A 531 -11.08 4.56 -10.83
CA VAL A 531 -12.08 5.47 -11.41
C VAL A 531 -13.50 4.89 -11.42
N ARG A 532 -13.65 3.56 -11.32
CA ARG A 532 -14.94 2.87 -11.28
C ARG A 532 -15.46 2.54 -9.88
N TYR A 533 -14.76 2.99 -8.83
CA TYR A 533 -15.16 2.74 -7.45
C TYR A 533 -15.60 4.01 -6.75
N GLN A 534 -16.61 3.90 -5.89
CA GLN A 534 -17.06 4.99 -5.04
C GLN A 534 -15.97 5.39 -4.04
N VAL A 535 -15.86 6.70 -3.77
CA VAL A 535 -15.05 7.23 -2.67
C VAL A 535 -16.00 7.52 -1.51
N ARG A 536 -15.73 6.96 -0.32
CA ARG A 536 -16.49 7.25 0.92
C ARG A 536 -18.02 7.03 0.82
N ARG A 537 -18.47 6.06 0.02
CA ARG A 537 -19.89 5.78 -0.27
C ARG A 537 -20.62 6.91 -1.01
N MET A 538 -19.88 7.89 -1.56
CA MET A 538 -20.44 8.86 -2.50
C MET A 538 -20.86 8.10 -3.76
N PRO A 539 -22.13 8.23 -4.20
CA PRO A 539 -22.58 7.69 -5.47
C PRO A 539 -21.64 8.04 -6.63
N LEU A 540 -21.49 7.10 -7.56
CA LEU A 540 -20.69 7.28 -8.77
C LEU A 540 -21.62 7.65 -9.92
N HIS A 541 -21.67 8.92 -10.29
CA HIS A 541 -22.54 9.40 -11.38
C HIS A 541 -21.88 9.31 -12.76
N ASP A 542 -20.62 9.74 -12.84
CA ASP A 542 -19.79 9.69 -14.05
C ASP A 542 -18.70 8.63 -13.90
N PHE A 543 -18.53 7.75 -14.88
CA PHE A 543 -17.41 6.81 -14.91
C PHE A 543 -16.99 6.47 -16.33
N MET A 544 -15.72 6.09 -16.48
CA MET A 544 -15.20 5.60 -17.74
C MET A 544 -15.81 4.23 -18.07
N PRO A 545 -16.42 4.06 -19.26
CA PRO A 545 -16.97 2.77 -19.70
C PRO A 545 -15.95 1.63 -19.62
N ALA A 546 -16.45 0.41 -19.32
CA ALA A 546 -15.63 -0.79 -19.22
C ALA A 546 -14.80 -1.03 -20.48
N ASP A 547 -15.43 -0.87 -21.63
CA ASP A 547 -14.82 -1.11 -22.93
C ASP A 547 -13.68 -0.13 -23.23
N ASP A 548 -13.72 1.09 -22.68
CA ASP A 548 -12.65 2.08 -22.88
C ASP A 548 -11.42 1.73 -22.05
N ILE A 549 -11.63 1.31 -20.80
CA ILE A 549 -10.55 0.78 -19.96
C ILE A 549 -9.97 -0.49 -20.60
N ALA A 550 -10.82 -1.40 -21.06
CA ALA A 550 -10.40 -2.63 -21.74
C ALA A 550 -9.68 -2.34 -23.08
N ALA A 551 -10.01 -1.25 -23.76
CA ALA A 551 -9.31 -0.84 -24.98
C ALA A 551 -7.86 -0.41 -24.69
N TRP A 552 -7.64 0.47 -23.71
CA TRP A 552 -6.27 0.88 -23.34
C TRP A 552 -5.48 -0.26 -22.69
N ARG A 553 -6.13 -1.03 -21.80
CA ARG A 553 -5.54 -2.12 -21.01
C ARG A 553 -5.74 -3.49 -21.66
N ARG A 554 -5.90 -3.54 -22.99
CA ARG A 554 -6.19 -4.76 -23.77
C ARG A 554 -5.28 -5.92 -23.41
N HIS A 555 -3.99 -5.63 -23.31
CA HIS A 555 -2.95 -6.58 -23.00
C HIS A 555 -2.50 -6.43 -21.54
N SER A 556 -3.42 -6.43 -20.58
CA SER A 556 -3.09 -6.33 -19.14
C SER A 556 -3.16 -7.70 -18.47
N PRO A 557 -2.12 -8.17 -17.76
CA PRO A 557 -0.80 -7.55 -17.63
C PRO A 557 -0.05 -7.52 -18.97
N LEU A 558 0.90 -6.58 -19.09
CA LEU A 558 1.67 -6.39 -20.32
C LEU A 558 2.34 -7.69 -20.76
N PRO A 559 2.36 -8.00 -22.07
CA PRO A 559 2.78 -9.31 -22.57
C PRO A 559 4.13 -9.77 -22.04
N GLY A 560 4.17 -11.00 -21.53
CA GLY A 560 5.39 -11.64 -21.01
C GLY A 560 5.94 -11.04 -19.71
N THR A 561 5.17 -10.21 -19.00
CA THR A 561 5.57 -9.58 -17.73
C THR A 561 4.64 -10.00 -16.59
N ALA A 562 5.12 -9.86 -15.36
CA ALA A 562 4.25 -9.81 -14.18
C ALA A 562 4.20 -8.38 -13.59
N TYR A 563 4.43 -7.37 -14.45
CA TYR A 563 4.53 -5.97 -14.08
C TYR A 563 3.20 -5.42 -13.57
N ASP A 564 3.31 -4.61 -12.52
CA ASP A 564 2.23 -3.89 -11.83
C ASP A 564 0.93 -4.71 -11.63
N PRO A 565 1.03 -5.86 -10.96
CA PRO A 565 -0.04 -6.84 -10.96
C PRO A 565 -1.21 -6.43 -10.05
N GLN A 566 -0.93 -5.79 -8.90
CA GLN A 566 -1.93 -5.47 -7.87
C GLN A 566 -3.09 -4.58 -8.36
N PRO A 567 -2.86 -3.48 -9.10
CA PRO A 567 -3.95 -2.66 -9.60
C PRO A 567 -4.62 -3.23 -10.86
N ALA A 568 -3.91 -4.07 -11.63
CA ALA A 568 -4.43 -4.79 -12.79
C ALA A 568 -5.38 -5.95 -12.40
N TYR A 569 -5.25 -6.52 -11.20
CA TYR A 569 -6.18 -7.55 -10.65
C TYR A 569 -7.49 -6.99 -10.08
N ALA A 570 -7.69 -5.67 -10.14
CA ALA A 570 -8.93 -5.06 -9.71
C ALA A 570 -10.01 -5.25 -10.79
N ARG A 571 -10.77 -6.33 -10.65
CA ARG A 571 -12.11 -6.70 -11.19
C ARG A 571 -12.52 -6.41 -12.64
N PHE A 572 -11.92 -5.47 -13.38
CA PHE A 572 -12.43 -5.09 -14.69
C PHE A 572 -11.50 -5.49 -15.85
N ALA A 573 -10.18 -5.53 -15.64
CA ALA A 573 -9.25 -5.96 -16.68
C ALA A 573 -9.14 -7.49 -16.83
N LEU A 574 -9.29 -8.24 -15.73
CA LEU A 574 -9.05 -9.70 -15.70
C LEU A 574 -10.25 -10.56 -15.28
N ASP A 575 -11.24 -10.05 -14.53
CA ASP A 575 -12.30 -10.91 -13.97
C ASP A 575 -13.33 -11.40 -15.00
N HIS A 576 -13.38 -10.78 -16.17
CA HIS A 576 -14.33 -11.13 -17.23
C HIS A 576 -13.66 -11.75 -18.47
N ARG A 577 -12.35 -12.02 -18.40
CA ARG A 577 -11.60 -12.64 -19.49
C ARG A 577 -11.73 -14.16 -19.46
N SER A 578 -11.96 -14.76 -20.63
CA SER A 578 -12.07 -16.21 -20.79
C SER A 578 -10.75 -16.94 -20.53
N ASP A 579 -9.61 -16.29 -20.76
CA ASP A 579 -8.26 -16.83 -20.54
C ASP A 579 -7.71 -16.58 -19.13
N GLN A 580 -8.51 -16.03 -18.21
CA GLN A 580 -8.10 -15.67 -16.86
C GLN A 580 -7.30 -16.76 -16.12
N PRO A 581 -7.72 -18.04 -16.09
CA PRO A 581 -6.96 -19.08 -15.38
C PRO A 581 -5.54 -19.26 -15.94
N ALA A 582 -5.39 -19.26 -17.26
CA ALA A 582 -4.09 -19.40 -17.91
C ALA A 582 -3.19 -18.19 -17.63
N VAL A 583 -3.75 -16.99 -17.61
CA VAL A 583 -3.03 -15.76 -17.26
C VAL A 583 -2.50 -15.83 -15.82
N PHE A 584 -3.32 -16.27 -14.85
CA PHE A 584 -2.86 -16.42 -13.47
C PHE A 584 -1.81 -17.53 -13.29
N ASP A 585 -1.88 -18.60 -14.07
CA ASP A 585 -0.87 -19.66 -14.07
C ASP A 585 0.48 -19.15 -14.60
N ASP A 586 0.49 -18.37 -15.70
CA ASP A 586 1.70 -17.73 -16.24
C ASP A 586 2.29 -16.72 -15.24
N LEU A 587 1.44 -15.89 -14.60
CA LEU A 587 1.87 -14.93 -13.59
C LEU A 587 2.51 -15.60 -12.38
N LEU A 588 1.88 -16.66 -11.85
CA LEU A 588 2.44 -17.43 -10.73
C LEU A 588 3.76 -18.10 -11.12
N ALA A 589 3.85 -18.59 -12.35
CA ALA A 589 5.08 -19.13 -12.90
C ALA A 589 6.20 -18.07 -12.88
N ARG A 590 5.96 -16.88 -13.43
CA ARG A 590 6.96 -15.80 -13.51
C ARG A 590 7.34 -15.23 -12.15
N ALA A 591 6.35 -15.05 -11.28
CA ALA A 591 6.48 -14.31 -10.02
C ALA A 591 6.02 -15.13 -8.79
N PRO A 592 6.68 -16.27 -8.47
CA PRO A 592 6.23 -17.17 -7.41
C PRO A 592 6.38 -16.63 -5.98
N TYR A 593 7.18 -15.57 -5.77
CA TYR A 593 7.37 -14.90 -4.47
C TYR A 593 6.45 -13.67 -4.29
N ASP A 594 5.66 -13.32 -5.30
CA ASP A 594 4.66 -12.26 -5.21
C ASP A 594 3.42 -12.77 -4.46
N ALA A 595 3.35 -12.45 -3.15
CA ALA A 595 2.24 -12.84 -2.29
C ALA A 595 0.89 -12.28 -2.76
N GLY A 596 0.88 -11.16 -3.52
CA GLY A 596 -0.33 -10.61 -4.13
C GLY A 596 -0.85 -11.50 -5.24
N ILE A 597 0.04 -12.00 -6.12
CA ILE A 597 -0.29 -12.98 -7.16
C ILE A 597 -0.78 -14.28 -6.53
N VAL A 598 -0.06 -14.82 -5.55
CA VAL A 598 -0.48 -16.05 -4.85
C VAL A 598 -1.86 -15.90 -4.22
N LYS A 599 -2.13 -14.79 -3.51
CA LYS A 599 -3.45 -14.52 -2.90
C LYS A 599 -4.56 -14.53 -3.95
N ARG A 600 -4.32 -13.95 -5.14
CA ARG A 600 -5.29 -13.95 -6.24
C ARG A 600 -5.50 -15.34 -6.83
N VAL A 601 -4.43 -16.09 -7.10
CA VAL A 601 -4.53 -17.49 -7.58
C VAL A 601 -5.37 -18.34 -6.63
N LEU A 602 -5.10 -18.25 -5.32
CA LEU A 602 -5.88 -18.97 -4.30
C LEU A 602 -7.35 -18.57 -4.33
N TYR A 603 -7.65 -17.27 -4.39
CA TYR A 603 -9.02 -16.77 -4.48
C TYR A 603 -9.74 -17.26 -5.74
N PHE A 604 -9.10 -17.21 -6.91
CA PHE A 604 -9.76 -17.59 -8.16
C PHE A 604 -9.99 -19.10 -8.27
N ARG A 605 -9.03 -19.91 -7.84
CA ARG A 605 -9.13 -21.39 -7.91
C ARG A 605 -10.09 -21.97 -6.88
N TYR A 606 -10.14 -21.41 -5.66
CA TYR A 606 -10.84 -22.04 -4.54
C TYR A 606 -11.96 -21.18 -3.92
N LYS A 607 -12.08 -19.91 -4.30
CA LYS A 607 -13.04 -18.95 -3.74
C LYS A 607 -12.89 -18.86 -2.22
N GLU A 608 -13.94 -19.16 -1.47
CA GLU A 608 -13.94 -19.12 0.00
C GLU A 608 -13.44 -20.43 0.62
N ASN A 609 -13.29 -21.50 -0.17
CA ASN A 609 -12.95 -22.85 0.31
C ASN A 609 -11.49 -23.21 -0.01
N ILE A 610 -10.55 -22.35 0.35
CA ILE A 610 -9.12 -22.55 0.09
C ILE A 610 -8.57 -23.69 0.96
N PRO A 611 -8.04 -24.79 0.38
CA PRO A 611 -7.39 -25.83 1.16
C PRO A 611 -6.08 -25.31 1.77
N GLU A 612 -5.85 -25.61 3.06
CA GLU A 612 -4.62 -25.27 3.77
C GLU A 612 -3.36 -25.72 3.02
N SER A 613 -3.33 -26.98 2.58
CA SER A 613 -2.18 -27.56 1.85
C SER A 613 -1.90 -26.87 0.51
N ALA A 614 -2.94 -26.33 -0.14
CA ALA A 614 -2.77 -25.56 -1.37
C ALA A 614 -2.16 -24.19 -1.09
N ALA A 615 -2.62 -23.49 -0.04
CA ALA A 615 -2.05 -22.22 0.40
C ALA A 615 -0.61 -22.39 0.87
N GLU A 616 -0.32 -23.42 1.67
CA GLU A 616 1.03 -23.72 2.14
C GLU A 616 1.99 -23.98 0.98
N LYS A 617 1.60 -24.81 0.01
CA LYS A 617 2.40 -25.11 -1.17
C LYS A 617 2.67 -23.88 -2.03
N LEU A 618 1.66 -23.02 -2.23
CA LEU A 618 1.79 -21.87 -3.12
C LEU A 618 2.59 -20.72 -2.50
N TYR A 619 2.42 -20.44 -1.21
CA TYR A 619 3.27 -19.45 -0.54
C TYR A 619 4.70 -19.98 -0.31
N GLY A 620 4.85 -21.28 -0.05
CA GLY A 620 6.14 -21.94 0.10
C GLY A 620 7.09 -21.18 1.05
N PRO A 621 8.31 -20.81 0.61
CA PRO A 621 9.30 -20.16 1.47
C PRO A 621 8.88 -18.76 1.96
N VAL A 622 7.90 -18.12 1.32
CA VAL A 622 7.38 -16.80 1.75
C VAL A 622 6.78 -16.87 3.16
N LEU A 623 6.25 -18.02 3.57
CA LEU A 623 5.68 -18.22 4.91
C LEU A 623 6.69 -18.03 6.05
N ASP A 624 7.99 -18.03 5.78
CA ASP A 624 9.01 -17.90 6.83
C ASP A 624 9.33 -16.45 7.19
N TYR A 625 8.85 -15.48 6.42
CA TYR A 625 9.14 -14.06 6.64
C TYR A 625 7.96 -13.12 6.35
N ASP A 626 6.90 -13.56 5.67
CA ASP A 626 5.74 -12.73 5.37
C ASP A 626 4.58 -12.98 6.36
N ALA A 627 4.31 -11.99 7.20
CA ALA A 627 3.24 -12.01 8.18
C ALA A 627 1.84 -12.05 7.53
N GLY A 628 1.65 -11.42 6.36
CA GLY A 628 0.40 -11.43 5.61
C GLY A 628 0.09 -12.80 4.98
N ALA A 629 1.12 -13.48 4.46
CA ALA A 629 0.98 -14.85 3.97
C ALA A 629 0.61 -15.81 5.10
N VAL A 630 1.29 -15.73 6.25
CA VAL A 630 0.95 -16.55 7.42
C VAL A 630 -0.45 -16.21 7.97
N ALA A 631 -0.83 -14.93 7.98
CA ALA A 631 -2.18 -14.48 8.35
C ALA A 631 -3.28 -15.13 7.50
N CYS A 632 -3.01 -15.36 6.21
CA CYS A 632 -3.93 -16.07 5.32
C CYS A 632 -4.19 -17.51 5.82
N LEU A 633 -3.15 -18.22 6.24
CA LEU A 633 -3.25 -19.57 6.80
C LEU A 633 -3.96 -19.59 8.15
N VAL A 634 -3.73 -18.57 9.00
CA VAL A 634 -4.51 -18.37 10.24
C VAL A 634 -6.00 -18.25 9.92
N LYS A 635 -6.37 -17.46 8.90
CA LYS A 635 -7.78 -17.30 8.51
C LYS A 635 -8.37 -18.60 7.94
N ILE A 636 -7.64 -19.31 7.09
CA ILE A 636 -8.09 -20.59 6.49
C ILE A 636 -8.37 -21.63 7.57
N THR A 637 -7.54 -21.67 8.61
CA THR A 637 -7.62 -22.67 9.68
C THR A 637 -8.47 -22.22 10.87
N GLU A 638 -9.12 -21.05 10.84
CA GLU A 638 -9.85 -20.46 11.99
C GLU A 638 -10.90 -21.40 12.60
N LYS A 639 -11.53 -22.25 11.78
CA LYS A 639 -12.54 -23.24 12.22
C LYS A 639 -11.97 -24.55 12.76
N ASP A 640 -10.65 -24.76 12.68
CA ASP A 640 -9.94 -25.93 13.20
C ASP A 640 -8.94 -25.48 14.28
N PRO A 641 -9.35 -25.45 15.57
CA PRO A 641 -8.53 -24.92 16.66
C PRO A 641 -7.13 -25.55 16.75
N GLY A 642 -7.02 -26.86 16.51
CA GLY A 642 -5.76 -27.59 16.63
C GLY A 642 -4.74 -27.21 15.55
N LYS A 643 -5.21 -26.88 14.34
CA LYS A 643 -4.36 -26.35 13.28
C LYS A 643 -4.13 -24.85 13.41
N ASN A 644 -5.16 -24.12 13.83
CA ASN A 644 -5.11 -22.67 13.93
C ASN A 644 -4.01 -22.20 14.87
N ILE A 645 -3.84 -22.88 16.01
CA ILE A 645 -2.81 -22.51 16.98
C ILE A 645 -1.39 -22.60 16.40
N VAL A 646 -1.10 -23.58 15.53
CA VAL A 646 0.21 -23.73 14.89
C VAL A 646 0.53 -22.50 14.02
N TRP A 647 -0.45 -22.04 13.23
CA TRP A 647 -0.29 -20.87 12.39
C TRP A 647 -0.27 -19.57 13.19
N LEU A 648 -1.04 -19.48 14.28
CA LEU A 648 -0.99 -18.34 15.20
C LEU A 648 0.39 -18.19 15.87
N GLU A 649 1.00 -19.29 16.30
CA GLU A 649 2.36 -19.29 16.86
C GLU A 649 3.40 -18.86 15.84
N LYS A 650 3.26 -19.30 14.57
CA LYS A 650 4.13 -18.84 13.48
C LYS A 650 3.93 -17.35 13.21
N ALA A 651 2.68 -16.89 13.15
CA ALA A 651 2.35 -15.49 12.92
C ALA A 651 2.90 -14.58 14.02
N ALA A 652 2.78 -14.99 15.28
CA ALA A 652 3.24 -14.21 16.43
C ALA A 652 4.77 -14.00 16.49
N LYS A 653 5.55 -14.90 15.88
CA LYS A 653 7.01 -14.72 15.72
C LYS A 653 7.37 -13.63 14.71
N LEU A 654 6.49 -13.36 13.75
CA LEU A 654 6.70 -12.35 12.70
C LEU A 654 6.03 -11.02 13.09
N ASP A 655 4.78 -11.08 13.55
CA ASP A 655 3.99 -9.94 13.98
C ASP A 655 3.44 -10.17 15.40
N PRO A 656 4.04 -9.53 16.43
CA PRO A 656 3.53 -9.52 17.81
C PRO A 656 2.05 -9.19 18.01
N PHE A 657 1.34 -8.59 17.04
CA PHE A 657 -0.12 -8.47 17.11
C PHE A 657 -0.80 -9.84 17.32
N TYR A 658 -0.26 -10.90 16.74
CA TYR A 658 -0.81 -12.25 16.87
C TYR A 658 -0.61 -12.87 18.26
N PHE A 659 0.20 -12.28 19.14
CA PHE A 659 0.18 -12.67 20.55
C PHE A 659 -1.17 -12.33 21.20
N TYR A 660 -1.86 -11.26 20.78
CA TYR A 660 -3.23 -11.01 21.22
C TYR A 660 -4.20 -12.10 20.74
N LYS A 661 -4.00 -12.62 19.52
CA LYS A 661 -4.81 -13.71 18.97
C LYS A 661 -4.58 -15.03 19.70
N LEU A 662 -3.32 -15.34 20.03
CA LEU A 662 -3.00 -16.48 20.89
C LEU A 662 -3.62 -16.32 22.28
N ALA A 663 -3.58 -15.12 22.85
CA ALA A 663 -4.21 -14.87 24.13
C ALA A 663 -5.74 -15.07 24.07
N GLU A 664 -6.41 -14.51 23.05
CA GLU A 664 -7.85 -14.71 22.79
C GLU A 664 -8.21 -16.19 22.62
N TYR A 665 -7.38 -16.96 21.91
CA TYR A 665 -7.54 -18.41 21.78
C TYR A 665 -7.54 -19.08 23.15
N TRP A 666 -6.55 -18.81 24.01
CA TRP A 666 -6.47 -19.43 25.33
C TRP A 666 -7.57 -18.96 26.30
N VAL A 667 -8.06 -17.73 26.16
CA VAL A 667 -9.29 -17.29 26.86
C VAL A 667 -10.47 -18.17 26.46
N ALA A 668 -10.66 -18.43 25.17
CA ALA A 668 -11.75 -19.27 24.68
C ALA A 668 -11.63 -20.75 25.10
N GLN A 669 -10.40 -21.24 25.31
CA GLN A 669 -10.13 -22.57 25.85
C GLN A 669 -10.22 -22.66 27.39
N GLY A 670 -10.41 -21.53 28.09
CA GLY A 670 -10.48 -21.48 29.55
C GLY A 670 -9.13 -21.54 30.28
N ASP A 671 -8.00 -21.44 29.57
CA ASP A 671 -6.65 -21.42 30.17
C ASP A 671 -6.19 -19.98 30.45
N ALA A 672 -6.68 -19.43 31.56
CA ALA A 672 -6.41 -18.04 31.93
C ALA A 672 -4.92 -17.75 32.17
N ALA A 673 -4.13 -18.74 32.61
CA ALA A 673 -2.70 -18.53 32.87
C ALA A 673 -1.91 -18.35 31.56
N LYS A 674 -2.18 -19.18 30.54
CA LYS A 674 -1.57 -19.00 29.22
C LYS A 674 -2.06 -17.74 28.52
N ALA A 675 -3.36 -17.46 28.61
CA ALA A 675 -3.91 -16.23 28.04
C ALA A 675 -3.20 -14.99 28.59
N GLU A 676 -2.99 -14.96 29.91
CA GLU A 676 -2.28 -13.87 30.58
C GLU A 676 -0.83 -13.72 30.09
N ASP A 677 -0.06 -14.81 30.03
CA ASP A 677 1.33 -14.80 29.53
C ASP A 677 1.41 -14.25 28.09
N PHE A 678 0.48 -14.66 27.22
CA PHE A 678 0.44 -14.14 25.85
C PHE A 678 0.00 -12.68 25.77
N TYR A 679 -0.97 -12.23 26.58
CA TYR A 679 -1.32 -10.82 26.66
C TYR A 679 -0.13 -9.98 27.14
N GLU A 680 0.57 -10.40 28.19
CA GLU A 680 1.75 -9.69 28.71
C GLU A 680 2.86 -9.58 27.66
N LYS A 681 3.13 -10.67 26.92
CA LYS A 681 4.05 -10.66 25.78
C LYS A 681 3.60 -9.70 24.69
N ALA A 682 2.31 -9.69 24.35
CA ALA A 682 1.76 -8.80 23.33
C ALA A 682 1.94 -7.33 23.73
N PHE A 683 1.57 -6.95 24.96
CA PHE A 683 1.73 -5.58 25.47
C PHE A 683 3.20 -5.14 25.58
N ALA A 684 4.12 -6.08 25.81
CA ALA A 684 5.54 -5.77 25.88
C ALA A 684 6.18 -5.56 24.49
N GLN A 685 5.64 -6.19 23.44
CA GLN A 685 6.28 -6.25 22.12
C GLN A 685 5.53 -5.50 21.01
N ASN A 686 4.24 -5.24 21.17
CA ASN A 686 3.46 -4.48 20.20
C ASN A 686 3.54 -2.97 20.50
N ALA A 687 4.09 -2.19 19.57
CA ALA A 687 4.25 -0.75 19.70
C ALA A 687 2.97 0.04 19.35
N ASP A 688 2.01 -0.57 18.67
CA ASP A 688 0.74 0.08 18.32
C ASP A 688 -0.13 0.22 19.58
N SER A 689 -0.16 1.44 20.12
CA SER A 689 -0.88 1.76 21.35
C SER A 689 -2.40 1.62 21.20
N VAL A 690 -2.96 1.84 20.01
CA VAL A 690 -4.40 1.73 19.75
C VAL A 690 -4.81 0.25 19.69
N GLN A 691 -4.05 -0.58 18.96
CA GLN A 691 -4.26 -2.03 18.99
C GLN A 691 -4.14 -2.56 20.42
N ALA A 692 -3.14 -2.12 21.16
CA ALA A 692 -2.94 -2.50 22.56
C ALA A 692 -4.14 -2.08 23.43
N ALA A 693 -4.62 -0.84 23.30
CA ALA A 693 -5.80 -0.36 24.00
C ALA A 693 -7.05 -1.20 23.67
N ASN A 694 -7.24 -1.56 22.40
CA ASN A 694 -8.35 -2.41 21.95
C ASN A 694 -8.31 -3.84 22.50
N LYS A 695 -7.16 -4.29 23.00
CA LYS A 695 -6.94 -5.62 23.58
C LYS A 695 -6.75 -5.61 25.11
N SER A 696 -6.85 -4.45 25.76
CA SER A 696 -6.54 -4.26 27.19
C SER A 696 -7.58 -4.82 28.16
N PHE A 697 -8.86 -4.86 27.74
CA PHE A 697 -9.99 -5.08 28.65
C PHE A 697 -9.87 -6.37 29.48
N TRP A 698 -9.53 -7.50 28.85
CA TRP A 698 -9.44 -8.78 29.55
C TRP A 698 -8.29 -8.79 30.56
N LEU A 699 -7.10 -8.31 30.17
CA LEU A 699 -5.92 -8.33 31.04
C LEU A 699 -6.08 -7.39 32.24
N VAL A 700 -6.71 -6.21 32.06
CA VAL A 700 -7.03 -5.31 33.17
C VAL A 700 -7.94 -5.97 34.20
N ASN A 701 -9.01 -6.63 33.75
CA ASN A 701 -9.89 -7.38 34.66
C ASN A 701 -9.14 -8.53 35.33
N ARG A 702 -8.32 -9.28 34.59
CA ARG A 702 -7.51 -10.37 35.14
C ARG A 702 -6.56 -9.88 36.24
N TYR A 703 -5.89 -8.76 36.03
CA TYR A 703 -5.04 -8.14 37.06
C TYR A 703 -5.85 -7.73 38.29
N GLU A 704 -7.02 -7.14 38.11
CA GLU A 704 -7.88 -6.75 39.23
C GLU A 704 -8.37 -7.98 40.02
N ASP A 705 -8.86 -9.02 39.33
CA ASP A 705 -9.37 -10.26 39.92
C ASP A 705 -8.28 -11.07 40.65
N THR A 706 -7.00 -10.86 40.30
CA THR A 706 -5.85 -11.53 40.93
C THR A 706 -5.11 -10.65 41.94
N GLY A 707 -5.70 -9.53 42.36
CA GLY A 707 -5.13 -8.63 43.38
C GLY A 707 -3.95 -7.78 42.89
N ARG A 708 -3.69 -7.72 41.59
CA ARG A 708 -2.63 -6.90 40.95
C ARG A 708 -3.17 -5.53 40.52
N SER A 709 -3.90 -4.86 41.40
CA SER A 709 -4.62 -3.61 41.12
C SER A 709 -3.75 -2.46 40.61
N ALA A 710 -2.47 -2.41 40.98
CA ALA A 710 -1.52 -1.42 40.46
C ALA A 710 -1.21 -1.64 38.97
N GLN A 711 -1.11 -2.90 38.52
CA GLN A 711 -0.92 -3.23 37.09
C GLN A 711 -2.21 -2.96 36.31
N ALA A 712 -3.38 -3.34 36.86
CA ALA A 712 -4.68 -3.03 36.26
C ALA A 712 -4.84 -1.53 35.99
N THR A 713 -4.52 -0.69 36.99
CA THR A 713 -4.60 0.78 36.89
C THR A 713 -3.65 1.32 35.82
N ARG A 714 -2.38 0.90 35.83
CA ARG A 714 -1.40 1.36 34.84
C ARG A 714 -1.82 1.03 33.40
N LEU A 715 -2.27 -0.20 33.17
CA LEU A 715 -2.69 -0.63 31.85
C LEU A 715 -3.98 0.07 31.40
N ALA A 716 -4.96 0.24 32.30
CA ALA A 716 -6.19 0.98 32.01
C ALA A 716 -5.93 2.47 31.73
N ASP A 717 -5.01 3.10 32.46
CA ASP A 717 -4.60 4.48 32.20
C ASP A 717 -3.89 4.61 30.85
N GLN A 718 -2.97 3.70 30.53
CA GLN A 718 -2.30 3.65 29.22
C GLN A 718 -3.32 3.48 28.09
N ALA A 719 -4.25 2.53 28.23
CA ALA A 719 -5.30 2.28 27.24
C ALA A 719 -6.21 3.51 27.08
N GLY A 720 -6.67 4.11 28.19
CA GLY A 720 -7.52 5.30 28.17
C GLY A 720 -6.83 6.55 27.60
N GLN A 721 -5.51 6.67 27.71
CA GLN A 721 -4.74 7.77 27.11
C GLN A 721 -4.73 7.75 25.58
N THR A 722 -5.02 6.60 24.96
CA THR A 722 -5.16 6.52 23.50
C THR A 722 -6.46 7.13 22.99
N TRP A 723 -7.43 7.36 23.90
CA TRP A 723 -8.78 7.79 23.59
C TRP A 723 -9.52 6.87 22.60
N SER A 724 -9.05 5.62 22.40
CA SER A 724 -9.80 4.62 21.64
C SER A 724 -11.09 4.26 22.38
N HIS A 725 -12.15 3.89 21.66
CA HIS A 725 -13.42 3.48 22.27
C HIS A 725 -13.18 2.44 23.37
N ARG A 726 -12.46 1.37 23.02
CA ARG A 726 -12.20 0.26 23.94
C ARG A 726 -11.23 0.64 25.05
N GLY A 727 -10.27 1.54 24.80
CA GLY A 727 -9.37 2.04 25.84
C GLY A 727 -10.09 2.88 26.89
N LEU A 728 -10.96 3.80 26.46
CA LEU A 728 -11.84 4.57 27.34
C LEU A 728 -12.77 3.65 28.13
N GLU A 729 -13.37 2.66 27.45
CA GLU A 729 -14.27 1.69 28.07
C GLU A 729 -13.57 0.86 29.14
N THR A 730 -12.36 0.34 28.86
CA THR A 730 -11.55 -0.39 29.85
C THR A 730 -11.30 0.44 31.10
N ARG A 731 -11.00 1.75 30.92
CA ARG A 731 -10.74 2.65 32.05
C ARG A 731 -12.01 2.99 32.81
N ALA A 732 -13.09 3.31 32.11
CA ALA A 732 -14.42 3.56 32.69
C ALA A 732 -14.85 2.37 33.55
N TRP A 733 -14.71 1.17 33.00
CA TRP A 733 -15.06 -0.09 33.62
C TRP A 733 -14.27 -0.36 34.91
N LEU A 734 -12.96 -0.12 34.91
CA LEU A 734 -12.13 -0.29 36.11
C LEU A 734 -12.59 0.64 37.25
N HIS A 735 -12.88 1.91 36.95
CA HIS A 735 -13.41 2.86 37.93
C HIS A 735 -14.80 2.43 38.45
N GLU A 736 -15.68 1.95 37.56
CA GLU A 736 -17.02 1.48 37.95
C GLU A 736 -16.92 0.28 38.90
N ARG A 737 -16.02 -0.67 38.62
CA ARG A 737 -15.77 -1.84 39.48
C ARG A 737 -15.28 -1.46 40.88
N ARG A 738 -14.52 -0.38 41.00
CA ARG A 738 -14.04 0.19 42.26
C ARG A 738 -15.03 1.14 42.93
N GLU A 739 -16.24 1.26 42.39
CA GLU A 739 -17.30 2.14 42.88
C GLU A 739 -16.95 3.62 42.79
N GLU A 740 -15.99 3.97 41.93
CA GLU A 740 -15.56 5.33 41.63
C GLU A 740 -16.45 5.92 40.52
N TYR A 741 -17.76 5.89 40.72
CA TYR A 741 -18.78 6.12 39.67
C TYR A 741 -18.65 7.47 38.96
N GLY A 742 -18.32 8.54 39.69
CA GLY A 742 -18.11 9.85 39.09
C GLY A 742 -16.95 9.86 38.08
N GLN A 743 -15.91 9.05 38.30
CA GLN A 743 -14.79 8.93 37.37
C GLN A 743 -15.11 7.98 36.20
N ALA A 744 -15.84 6.89 36.48
CA ALA A 744 -16.34 5.99 35.44
C ALA A 744 -17.22 6.72 34.42
N MET A 745 -18.19 7.50 34.90
CA MET A 745 -19.15 8.22 34.05
C MET A 745 -18.47 9.25 33.15
N LYS A 746 -17.40 9.93 33.59
CA LYS A 746 -16.62 10.82 32.72
C LYS A 746 -16.09 10.12 31.46
N PHE A 747 -15.61 8.89 31.60
CA PHE A 747 -15.07 8.13 30.47
C PHE A 747 -16.18 7.56 29.59
N TYR A 748 -17.31 7.10 30.15
CA TYR A 748 -18.46 6.70 29.34
C TYR A 748 -19.09 7.89 28.59
N GLU A 749 -19.17 9.06 29.21
CA GLU A 749 -19.58 10.31 28.56
C GLU A 749 -18.65 10.65 27.40
N ALA A 750 -17.34 10.53 27.60
CA ALA A 750 -16.35 10.75 26.55
C ALA A 750 -16.49 9.76 25.37
N ILE A 751 -16.87 8.49 25.64
CA ILE A 751 -17.16 7.53 24.57
C ILE A 751 -18.37 8.01 23.76
N HIS A 752 -19.46 8.39 24.42
CA HIS A 752 -20.65 8.87 23.73
C HIS A 752 -20.36 10.14 22.91
N GLU A 753 -19.67 11.12 23.51
CA GLU A 753 -19.31 12.37 22.84
C GLU A 753 -18.43 12.14 21.60
N ARG A 754 -17.46 11.24 21.70
CA ARG A 754 -16.45 11.03 20.64
C ARG A 754 -16.92 10.08 19.53
N TYR A 755 -17.64 9.03 19.90
CA TYR A 755 -17.98 7.91 19.02
C TYR A 755 -19.45 7.82 18.64
N ASP A 756 -20.29 8.72 19.18
CA ASP A 756 -21.76 8.64 19.05
C ASP A 756 -22.28 7.25 19.45
N SER A 757 -21.66 6.67 20.50
CA SER A 757 -22.01 5.35 21.04
C SER A 757 -22.59 5.53 22.44
N PRO A 758 -23.91 5.73 22.55
CA PRO A 758 -24.58 5.90 23.83
C PRO A 758 -24.70 4.58 24.65
N GLU A 759 -24.49 3.41 24.02
CA GLU A 759 -24.69 2.09 24.64
C GLU A 759 -23.90 1.92 25.95
N PRO A 760 -22.58 2.18 26.01
CA PRO A 760 -21.81 1.96 27.24
C PRO A 760 -22.24 2.90 28.38
N LEU A 761 -22.60 4.14 28.03
CA LEU A 761 -23.06 5.16 28.96
C LEU A 761 -24.41 4.80 29.59
N VAL A 762 -25.37 4.40 28.76
CA VAL A 762 -26.70 3.95 29.22
C VAL A 762 -26.56 2.69 30.07
N ALA A 763 -25.75 1.74 29.64
CA ALA A 763 -25.50 0.52 30.40
C ALA A 763 -24.94 0.83 31.79
N ALA A 764 -23.94 1.70 31.89
CA ALA A 764 -23.35 2.11 33.17
C ALA A 764 -24.35 2.82 34.09
N ALA A 765 -25.13 3.77 33.57
CA ALA A 765 -26.13 4.49 34.36
C ALA A 765 -27.17 3.53 34.98
N LEU A 766 -27.63 2.54 34.21
CA LEU A 766 -28.57 1.53 34.69
C LEU A 766 -27.93 0.57 35.72
N ARG A 767 -26.66 0.18 35.52
CA ARG A 767 -25.92 -0.66 36.47
C ARG A 767 -25.71 0.02 37.81
N ILE A 768 -25.30 1.28 37.79
CA ILE A 768 -25.09 2.06 39.02
C ILE A 768 -26.41 2.15 39.79
N ARG A 769 -27.52 2.50 39.12
CA ARG A 769 -28.85 2.51 39.73
C ARG A 769 -29.21 1.16 40.34
N ALA A 770 -29.01 0.07 39.61
CA ALA A 770 -29.32 -1.27 40.10
C ALA A 770 -28.47 -1.68 41.31
N LYS A 771 -27.18 -1.29 41.34
CA LYS A 771 -26.25 -1.66 42.39
C LYS A 771 -26.38 -0.81 43.67
N THR A 772 -26.62 0.49 43.53
CA THR A 772 -26.60 1.43 44.66
C THR A 772 -27.97 1.97 45.05
N GLY A 773 -28.97 1.82 44.18
CA GLY A 773 -30.27 2.49 44.30
C GLY A 773 -30.27 3.95 43.85
N ASP A 774 -29.11 4.52 43.49
CA ASP A 774 -29.00 5.92 43.04
C ASP A 774 -29.50 6.08 41.61
N ALA A 775 -30.65 6.75 41.45
CA ALA A 775 -31.25 7.00 40.16
C ALA A 775 -30.65 8.22 39.41
N SER A 776 -29.80 9.02 40.04
CA SER A 776 -29.35 10.32 39.50
C SER A 776 -28.73 10.21 38.10
N TRP A 777 -27.91 9.19 37.85
CA TRP A 777 -27.32 8.93 36.55
C TRP A 777 -28.35 8.48 35.51
N ALA A 778 -29.27 7.59 35.89
CA ALA A 778 -30.34 7.14 35.00
C ALA A 778 -31.31 8.28 34.66
N GLU A 779 -31.59 9.17 35.60
CA GLU A 779 -32.41 10.37 35.38
C GLU A 779 -31.71 11.37 34.45
N ARG A 780 -30.41 11.60 34.67
CA ARG A 780 -29.59 12.48 33.81
C ARG A 780 -29.59 12.01 32.34
N TYR A 781 -29.61 10.71 32.11
CA TYR A 781 -29.59 10.11 30.77
C TYR A 781 -30.94 9.55 30.31
N ALA A 782 -32.05 9.89 30.99
CA ALA A 782 -33.36 9.29 30.75
C ALA A 782 -33.87 9.44 29.31
N ARG A 783 -33.51 10.54 28.63
CA ARG A 783 -33.85 10.73 27.21
C ARG A 783 -33.17 9.67 26.33
N ILE A 784 -31.86 9.51 26.46
CA ILE A 784 -31.07 8.56 25.67
C ILE A 784 -31.52 7.12 25.98
N ILE A 785 -31.79 6.82 27.26
CA ILE A 785 -32.32 5.52 27.70
C ILE A 785 -33.65 5.20 26.99
N ARG A 786 -34.59 6.15 26.94
CA ARG A 786 -35.89 5.97 26.26
C ARG A 786 -35.75 5.78 24.75
N GLU A 787 -34.80 6.48 24.12
CA GLU A 787 -34.53 6.34 22.68
C GLU A 787 -33.93 4.96 22.35
N MET A 788 -33.10 4.40 23.22
CA MET A 788 -32.42 3.11 23.00
C MET A 788 -33.22 1.89 23.44
N SER A 789 -34.05 2.03 24.47
CA SER A 789 -34.93 0.99 24.99
C SER A 789 -36.34 1.54 25.13
N PRO A 790 -37.11 1.64 24.03
CA PRO A 790 -38.46 2.20 24.05
C PRO A 790 -39.46 1.36 24.86
N GLN A 791 -39.07 0.16 25.29
CA GLN A 791 -39.86 -0.72 26.14
C GLN A 791 -39.16 -0.89 27.50
N ASP A 792 -39.95 -0.84 28.56
CA ASP A 792 -39.49 -1.10 29.92
C ASP A 792 -39.02 -2.56 30.08
N PRO A 793 -38.08 -2.84 31.01
CA PRO A 793 -37.67 -4.21 31.30
C PRO A 793 -38.87 -5.07 31.72
N GLU A 794 -39.25 -6.02 30.86
CA GLU A 794 -40.34 -6.95 31.13
C GLU A 794 -39.79 -8.15 31.93
N PRO A 795 -40.25 -8.39 33.16
CA PRO A 795 -39.89 -9.57 33.92
C PRO A 795 -40.51 -10.82 33.29
N VAL A 796 -39.71 -11.88 33.10
CA VAL A 796 -40.15 -13.14 32.51
C VAL A 796 -39.51 -14.33 33.23
N THR A 797 -40.33 -15.37 33.38
CA THR A 797 -39.96 -16.71 33.86
C THR A 797 -40.26 -17.74 32.78
N VAL A 798 -39.76 -18.96 32.92
CA VAL A 798 -40.10 -20.06 31.98
C VAL A 798 -41.61 -20.27 31.92
N ALA A 799 -42.32 -20.15 33.05
CA ALA A 799 -43.77 -20.34 33.12
C ALA A 799 -44.57 -19.25 32.38
N SER A 800 -44.04 -18.03 32.26
CA SER A 800 -44.73 -16.92 31.57
C SER A 800 -44.58 -16.93 30.04
N LEU A 801 -43.68 -17.75 29.47
CA LEU A 801 -43.33 -17.70 28.05
C LEU A 801 -44.19 -18.61 27.14
N GLY A 802 -45.15 -19.35 27.71
CA GLY A 802 -46.02 -20.25 26.95
C GLY A 802 -45.27 -21.42 26.29
N SER A 803 -45.94 -22.12 25.36
CA SER A 803 -45.37 -23.24 24.59
C SER A 803 -44.95 -22.85 23.18
N ASP A 804 -45.28 -21.65 22.72
CA ASP A 804 -45.02 -21.22 21.35
C ASP A 804 -43.53 -20.82 21.18
N PRO A 805 -42.93 -21.09 20.00
CA PRO A 805 -41.58 -20.65 19.70
C PRO A 805 -41.42 -19.13 19.83
N PRO A 806 -40.25 -18.63 20.26
CA PRO A 806 -40.03 -17.21 20.38
C PRO A 806 -40.07 -16.53 19.01
N VAL A 807 -40.66 -15.34 18.96
CA VAL A 807 -40.70 -14.54 17.71
C VAL A 807 -39.42 -13.71 17.54
N VAL A 808 -38.76 -13.39 18.66
CA VAL A 808 -37.53 -12.58 18.76
C VAL A 808 -36.63 -13.13 19.86
N GLY A 809 -35.33 -12.84 19.77
CA GLY A 809 -34.34 -13.19 20.79
C GLY A 809 -32.92 -12.98 20.27
N MET A 810 -31.95 -13.63 20.91
CA MET A 810 -30.56 -13.68 20.44
C MET A 810 -30.13 -15.11 20.15
N ARG A 811 -29.42 -15.32 19.06
CA ARG A 811 -28.79 -16.62 18.74
C ARG A 811 -27.28 -16.53 18.80
N PHE A 812 -26.63 -17.65 19.12
CA PHE A 812 -25.19 -17.80 18.97
C PHE A 812 -24.83 -18.06 17.50
N THR A 813 -23.69 -17.55 17.05
CA THR A 813 -23.24 -17.68 15.65
C THR A 813 -22.07 -18.66 15.50
N GLY A 814 -21.73 -19.40 16.56
CA GLY A 814 -20.60 -20.34 16.59
C GLY A 814 -20.66 -21.27 17.80
N ASP A 815 -19.60 -22.05 17.98
CA ASP A 815 -19.43 -23.01 19.07
C ASP A 815 -18.06 -22.82 19.75
N SER A 816 -17.98 -23.02 21.06
CA SER A 816 -16.75 -22.90 21.85
C SER A 816 -16.81 -23.78 23.10
N GLU A 817 -15.65 -24.11 23.69
CA GLU A 817 -15.62 -24.85 24.95
C GLU A 817 -16.25 -24.04 26.10
N LEU A 818 -16.08 -22.72 26.09
CA LEU A 818 -16.71 -21.83 27.07
C LEU A 818 -18.24 -21.81 26.96
N LEU A 819 -18.78 -21.87 25.74
CA LEU A 819 -20.22 -21.99 25.49
C LEU A 819 -20.76 -23.32 26.05
N ARG A 820 -20.10 -24.44 25.69
CA ARG A 820 -20.51 -25.79 26.10
C ARG A 820 -20.39 -26.01 27.61
N SER A 821 -19.27 -25.61 28.21
CA SER A 821 -19.07 -25.67 29.66
C SER A 821 -20.01 -24.77 30.44
N SER A 822 -20.62 -23.77 29.79
CA SER A 822 -21.69 -22.94 30.35
C SER A 822 -23.10 -23.56 30.26
N GLY A 823 -23.21 -24.78 29.72
CA GLY A 823 -24.49 -25.48 29.55
C GLY A 823 -25.33 -24.97 28.37
N LEU A 824 -24.74 -24.16 27.48
CA LEU A 824 -25.38 -23.58 26.31
C LEU A 824 -25.04 -24.36 25.03
N LEU A 825 -25.91 -24.28 24.04
CA LEU A 825 -25.73 -24.89 22.72
C LEU A 825 -25.72 -23.81 21.61
N PRO A 826 -25.00 -24.03 20.50
CA PRO A 826 -25.01 -23.10 19.35
C PRO A 826 -26.41 -22.85 18.77
N THR A 827 -27.34 -23.78 18.95
CA THR A 827 -28.73 -23.72 18.48
C THR A 827 -29.68 -23.02 19.45
N ASP A 828 -29.23 -22.65 20.65
CA ASP A 828 -30.07 -21.96 21.62
C ASP A 828 -30.45 -20.55 21.13
N ILE A 829 -31.71 -20.19 21.38
CA ILE A 829 -32.17 -18.80 21.25
C ILE A 829 -32.36 -18.25 22.66
N VAL A 830 -31.53 -17.28 23.06
CA VAL A 830 -31.66 -16.57 24.33
C VAL A 830 -32.84 -15.60 24.26
N VAL A 831 -33.79 -15.79 25.17
CA VAL A 831 -35.05 -15.04 25.21
C VAL A 831 -35.23 -14.24 26.50
N ALA A 832 -34.46 -14.56 27.54
CA ALA A 832 -34.35 -13.74 28.74
C ALA A 832 -32.95 -13.84 29.34
N VAL A 833 -32.53 -12.76 30.01
CA VAL A 833 -31.29 -12.68 30.79
C VAL A 833 -31.63 -12.13 32.16
N ARG A 834 -31.22 -12.83 33.22
CA ARG A 834 -31.44 -12.44 34.63
C ARG A 834 -32.92 -12.16 34.95
N GLY A 835 -33.83 -12.92 34.34
CA GLY A 835 -35.27 -12.79 34.53
C GLY A 835 -35.93 -11.67 33.73
N TYR A 836 -35.23 -11.04 32.77
CA TYR A 836 -35.79 -9.97 31.93
C TYR A 836 -35.76 -10.34 30.45
N ARG A 837 -36.79 -9.91 29.72
CA ARG A 837 -37.01 -10.23 28.31
C ARG A 837 -35.92 -9.65 27.41
N VAL A 838 -35.49 -10.45 26.44
CA VAL A 838 -34.59 -10.04 25.36
C VAL A 838 -35.37 -9.83 24.07
N TRP A 839 -35.34 -8.61 23.56
CA TRP A 839 -35.97 -8.19 22.31
C TRP A 839 -35.02 -8.17 21.10
N GLY A 840 -33.72 -8.20 21.38
CA GLY A 840 -32.63 -8.14 20.40
C GLY A 840 -31.32 -7.69 21.05
N HIS A 841 -30.34 -7.36 20.22
CA HIS A 841 -28.95 -7.14 20.61
C HIS A 841 -28.77 -6.10 21.73
N ILE A 842 -29.47 -4.97 21.65
CA ILE A 842 -29.36 -3.88 22.64
C ILE A 842 -29.83 -4.36 24.02
N SER A 843 -31.05 -4.90 24.11
CA SER A 843 -31.61 -5.43 25.36
C SER A 843 -30.77 -6.58 25.94
N TYR A 844 -30.28 -7.49 25.10
CA TYR A 844 -29.40 -8.56 25.54
C TYR A 844 -28.09 -8.02 26.11
N SER A 845 -27.43 -7.10 25.41
CA SER A 845 -26.15 -6.54 25.85
C SER A 845 -26.31 -5.79 27.17
N LEU A 846 -27.36 -4.97 27.30
CA LEU A 846 -27.67 -4.25 28.54
C LEU A 846 -27.87 -5.21 29.71
N LEU A 847 -28.71 -6.24 29.54
CA LEU A 847 -29.06 -7.20 30.60
C LEU A 847 -27.91 -8.15 30.95
N ARG A 848 -27.15 -8.60 29.94
CA ARG A 848 -25.97 -9.45 30.13
C ARG A 848 -24.92 -8.74 30.97
N ASP A 849 -24.71 -7.46 30.69
CA ASP A 849 -23.62 -6.72 31.29
C ASP A 849 -24.01 -6.08 32.64
N THR A 850 -25.22 -6.31 33.17
CA THR A 850 -25.64 -5.70 34.45
C THR A 850 -24.80 -6.13 35.65
N GLU A 851 -24.27 -7.35 35.64
CA GLU A 851 -23.41 -7.89 36.68
C GLU A 851 -22.32 -8.78 36.10
N PHE A 852 -21.05 -8.47 36.37
CA PHE A 852 -19.90 -9.28 35.94
C PHE A 852 -19.37 -10.15 37.07
N GLY A 853 -18.71 -11.26 36.72
CA GLY A 853 -18.09 -12.17 37.70
C GLY A 853 -19.09 -12.99 38.52
N LYS A 854 -20.37 -12.94 38.15
CA LYS A 854 -21.44 -13.77 38.73
C LYS A 854 -22.01 -14.71 37.68
N PRO A 855 -22.58 -15.86 38.08
CA PRO A 855 -23.38 -16.68 37.18
C PRO A 855 -24.46 -15.86 36.45
N ILE A 856 -24.76 -16.25 35.21
CA ILE A 856 -25.74 -15.58 34.35
C ILE A 856 -26.92 -16.53 34.17
N ALA A 857 -28.06 -16.20 34.77
CA ALA A 857 -29.30 -16.90 34.52
C ALA A 857 -29.85 -16.49 33.14
N LEU A 858 -30.08 -17.47 32.28
CA LEU A 858 -30.60 -17.31 30.93
C LEU A 858 -31.86 -18.13 30.79
N ILE A 859 -32.86 -17.63 30.07
CA ILE A 859 -33.91 -18.48 29.51
C ILE A 859 -33.62 -18.63 28.03
N VAL A 860 -33.52 -19.87 27.57
CA VAL A 860 -33.25 -20.22 26.18
C VAL A 860 -34.40 -21.06 25.61
N TRP A 861 -34.67 -20.90 24.32
CA TRP A 861 -35.48 -21.85 23.57
C TRP A 861 -34.57 -22.93 22.99
N ARG A 862 -34.82 -24.17 23.39
CA ARG A 862 -34.04 -25.36 23.02
C ARG A 862 -34.97 -26.55 22.81
N ASP A 863 -34.81 -27.25 21.68
CA ASP A 863 -35.56 -28.46 21.34
C ASP A 863 -37.09 -28.31 21.50
N GLY A 864 -37.63 -27.16 21.09
CA GLY A 864 -39.08 -26.93 21.14
C GLY A 864 -39.64 -26.50 22.50
N ALA A 865 -38.80 -26.14 23.47
CA ALA A 865 -39.25 -25.67 24.79
C ALA A 865 -38.33 -24.58 25.38
N TYR A 866 -38.90 -23.75 26.25
CA TYR A 866 -38.14 -22.82 27.08
C TYR A 866 -37.45 -23.55 28.23
N ARG A 867 -36.17 -23.26 28.44
CA ARG A 867 -35.35 -23.85 29.52
C ARG A 867 -34.55 -22.75 30.20
N GLU A 868 -34.44 -22.85 31.52
CA GLU A 868 -33.50 -22.02 32.26
C GLU A 868 -32.11 -22.66 32.25
N VAL A 869 -31.10 -21.84 31.95
CA VAL A 869 -29.68 -22.22 31.95
C VAL A 869 -28.96 -21.21 32.83
N VAL A 870 -28.36 -21.67 33.93
CA VAL A 870 -27.52 -20.84 34.77
C VAL A 870 -26.07 -21.05 34.36
N ALA A 871 -25.58 -20.19 33.48
CA ALA A 871 -24.19 -20.21 33.08
C ALA A 871 -23.29 -19.77 34.26
N PRO A 872 -22.13 -20.41 34.47
CA PRO A 872 -21.17 -19.95 35.47
C PRO A 872 -20.67 -18.54 35.13
N ALA A 873 -19.96 -17.91 36.07
CA ALA A 873 -19.29 -16.65 35.78
C ALA A 873 -18.24 -16.87 34.66
N VAL A 874 -18.44 -16.23 33.52
CA VAL A 874 -17.54 -16.33 32.35
C VAL A 874 -16.81 -15.01 32.09
N PRO A 875 -15.62 -15.05 31.46
CA PRO A 875 -14.87 -13.83 31.14
C PRO A 875 -15.71 -12.81 30.36
N ASN A 876 -15.79 -11.59 30.90
CA ASN A 876 -16.56 -10.46 30.32
C ASN A 876 -18.05 -10.78 30.06
N ASN A 877 -18.62 -11.80 30.73
CA ASN A 877 -19.96 -12.32 30.45
C ASN A 877 -20.15 -12.82 29.00
N LEU A 878 -19.07 -13.11 28.28
CA LEU A 878 -19.09 -13.59 26.90
C LEU A 878 -18.79 -15.09 26.85
N PHE A 879 -19.52 -15.81 25.99
CA PHE A 879 -19.40 -17.26 25.84
C PHE A 879 -18.38 -17.68 24.75
N GLY A 880 -17.46 -16.78 24.39
CA GLY A 880 -16.42 -17.08 23.38
C GLY A 880 -16.93 -17.27 21.95
N VAL A 881 -18.16 -16.83 21.65
CA VAL A 881 -18.79 -16.92 20.32
C VAL A 881 -19.49 -15.60 19.98
N GLY A 882 -19.71 -15.36 18.69
CA GLY A 882 -20.53 -14.24 18.22
C GLY A 882 -22.02 -14.44 18.53
N ILE A 883 -22.78 -13.34 18.49
CA ILE A 883 -24.22 -13.31 18.71
C ILE A 883 -24.90 -12.51 17.60
N ALA A 884 -26.13 -12.86 17.27
CA ALA A 884 -26.95 -12.14 16.29
C ALA A 884 -28.41 -12.09 16.73
N ASP A 885 -29.13 -11.07 16.27
CA ASP A 885 -30.58 -11.00 16.44
C ASP A 885 -31.21 -12.25 15.83
N TYR A 886 -32.13 -12.85 16.58
CA TYR A 886 -33.05 -13.85 16.09
C TYR A 886 -34.40 -13.19 15.81
N LYS A 887 -34.92 -13.40 14.61
CA LYS A 887 -36.30 -13.11 14.24
C LYS A 887 -36.86 -14.34 13.56
N ALA A 888 -38.03 -14.81 13.98
CA ALA A 888 -38.69 -15.93 13.31
C ALA A 888 -38.91 -15.58 11.84
N ALA A 889 -38.65 -16.54 10.94
CA ALA A 889 -39.05 -16.39 9.55
C ALA A 889 -40.58 -16.29 9.51
N ARG A 890 -41.10 -15.25 8.86
CA ARG A 890 -42.55 -15.07 8.67
C ARG A 890 -43.12 -16.13 7.77
#